data_AF-A0A954F2U0-F1
#
_entry.id   AF-A0A954F2U0-F1
#
_cell.length_a   1.000
_cell.length_b   1.000
_cell.length_c   1.000
_cell.angle_alpha   90.00
_cell.angle_beta   90.00
_cell.angle_gamma   90.00
#
_symmetry.space_group_name_H-M   'P 1'
#
loop_
_entity.id
_entity.type
_entity.pdbx_description
1 polymer ?
#
loop_
_entity_poly.entity_id
_entity_poly.type
_entity_poly.pdbx_seq_one_letter_code
_entity_poly.pdbx_strand_id
1 'polypeptide(L)'
;QTARLVAIEQQECTTDREIVLVGAVDMNRTMRSMLDQVADRVTSYIHAPQEWADRFDEHGCLIPQSWESARLEIAGEQVRVVDGPADQVDAVVEELATWGNQFAEDEIVIGAPDETLVLPLRRRLSDFDVQTQWPLENILSQSRPFRLLESVADYLHSRQSDVFAHLIRHPDLTAWLDRQDVDSNWLIHWDRSCEKHGPQRTDQMINSIHADEVAIQIVGLVDALLTPLCRAATLLRDWAAPIREFLFSIFGDVIASEDDAESLVLLDACASLVAAFAEHESLPLALSPTVTAAEAIELTLDEVRATSLKPHRGSHGLRLSGWLDVPLDDSAAVILTSLNEGLIPSSVNHDLFLPNRLRVHLGIEDNSRRYARDCHALTTLLASRGKVRLIVARRNANGDPLAPSRLLFATDPDTIAKRVLSFFGKGAEPSRRELAKVSVPPDQRSQFKVPLPVKSETPKRDFYVTEFRNYLVSPYRYYLKHIAGLREVTDGFEELDAGAFGDLIHAVLNRFGESAESDLADAPSVAATLSELLDQHVADEFGVSPPVSVLLQVEQARLRLKAFAPWQAGWRAKGWEIRYVEQKVENVPCQFAGGPRFTISGRIDRIDYHPGRDAWAIFDYKTGEKGLSPEKTHRHKKEWVDFQLPLYRHLAKELGVGGDVQLAYLVLPRDTNDVTEKMAEWTSEELLEADEAVSAIVQKIQDQEFWEELTDPPEWLTEYDAICQQGIFGREVIV
;
A
#
# COMPACT_ATOMS: atom_id res chain seq x y z
N GLN A 1 44.06 -12.42 10.60
CA GLN A 1 44.27 -12.02 12.02
C GLN A 1 45.47 -12.71 12.67
N THR A 2 45.78 -13.98 12.34
CA THR A 2 46.89 -14.75 12.94
C THR A 2 48.26 -14.09 12.85
N ALA A 3 48.60 -13.45 11.72
CA ALA A 3 49.90 -12.78 11.55
C ALA A 3 50.11 -11.60 12.51
N ARG A 4 49.06 -10.82 12.82
CA ARG A 4 49.17 -9.69 13.76
C ARG A 4 49.43 -10.16 15.19
N LEU A 5 48.79 -11.24 15.61
CA LEU A 5 48.99 -11.84 16.94
C LEU A 5 50.39 -12.43 17.08
N VAL A 6 50.87 -13.14 16.05
CA VAL A 6 52.25 -13.66 16.03
C VAL A 6 53.26 -12.51 16.10
N ALA A 7 53.07 -11.44 15.32
CA ALA A 7 53.95 -10.27 15.38
C ALA A 7 53.96 -9.61 16.76
N ILE A 8 52.81 -9.57 17.45
CA ILE A 8 52.74 -9.09 18.83
C ILE A 8 53.51 -10.02 19.78
N GLU A 9 53.28 -11.33 19.71
CA GLU A 9 53.94 -12.31 20.59
C GLU A 9 55.46 -12.38 20.39
N GLN A 10 55.94 -12.23 19.15
CA GLN A 10 57.35 -12.27 18.78
C GLN A 10 58.05 -10.90 18.86
N GLN A 11 57.33 -9.85 19.28
CA GLN A 11 57.85 -8.47 19.34
C GLN A 11 58.41 -7.94 18.00
N GLU A 12 57.72 -8.23 16.91
CA GLU A 12 58.18 -7.90 15.54
C GLU A 12 57.73 -6.50 15.07
N CYS A 13 56.89 -5.79 15.83
CA CYS A 13 56.46 -4.46 15.43
C CYS A 13 57.58 -3.43 15.64
N THR A 14 58.13 -2.90 14.54
CA THR A 14 59.17 -1.86 14.55
C THR A 14 58.85 -0.77 13.55
N THR A 15 59.23 0.47 13.86
CA THR A 15 59.12 1.62 12.94
C THR A 15 60.35 2.52 13.07
N ASP A 16 60.77 3.12 11.96
CA ASP A 16 61.77 4.20 11.91
C ASP A 16 61.14 5.59 11.87
N ARG A 17 59.80 5.66 11.80
CA ARG A 17 59.01 6.89 11.71
C ARG A 17 58.22 7.15 12.98
N GLU A 18 58.01 8.43 13.28
CA GLU A 18 57.06 8.88 14.29
C GLU A 18 55.62 8.54 13.85
N ILE A 19 54.83 8.01 14.78
CA ILE A 19 53.42 7.67 14.62
C ILE A 19 52.61 8.71 15.40
N VAL A 20 51.75 9.44 14.69
CA VAL A 20 50.85 10.41 15.29
C VAL A 20 49.42 9.87 15.24
N LEU A 21 48.82 9.68 16.42
CA LEU A 21 47.43 9.28 16.57
C LEU A 21 46.59 10.54 16.78
N VAL A 22 45.55 10.75 15.99
CA VAL A 22 44.68 11.94 16.08
C VAL A 22 43.25 11.47 16.29
N GLY A 23 42.65 11.82 17.43
CA GLY A 23 41.25 11.48 17.72
C GLY A 23 40.96 9.96 17.79
N ALA A 24 41.97 9.14 18.07
CA ALA A 24 41.87 7.68 18.09
C ALA A 24 41.26 7.17 19.42
N VAL A 25 40.00 7.54 19.68
CA VAL A 25 39.34 7.37 20.98
C VAL A 25 38.87 5.94 21.26
N ASP A 26 38.78 5.11 20.21
CA ASP A 26 38.35 3.71 20.30
C ASP A 26 39.19 2.79 19.39
N MET A 27 40.33 2.33 19.91
CA MET A 27 41.18 1.33 19.27
C MET A 27 41.01 -0.05 19.90
N ASN A 28 41.03 -1.09 19.07
CA ASN A 28 41.00 -2.47 19.58
C ASN A 28 42.30 -2.83 20.33
N ARG A 29 42.25 -3.89 21.16
CA ARG A 29 43.40 -4.35 21.95
C ARG A 29 44.60 -4.72 21.09
N THR A 30 44.38 -5.38 19.96
CA THR A 30 45.45 -5.83 19.06
C THR A 30 46.26 -4.64 18.53
N MET A 31 45.59 -3.56 18.09
CA MET A 31 46.26 -2.34 17.62
C MET A 31 47.05 -1.67 18.74
N ARG A 32 46.47 -1.56 19.95
CA ARG A 32 47.18 -1.03 21.12
C ARG A 32 48.42 -1.84 21.46
N SER A 33 48.32 -3.17 21.49
CA SER A 33 49.47 -4.05 21.74
C SER A 33 50.56 -3.97 20.67
N MET A 34 50.23 -3.63 19.43
CA MET A 34 51.24 -3.35 18.39
C MET A 34 51.92 -2.00 18.64
N LEU A 35 51.15 -0.97 19.02
CA LEU A 35 51.67 0.37 19.33
C LEU A 35 52.54 0.36 20.59
N ASP A 36 52.22 -0.47 21.59
CA ASP A 36 53.02 -0.64 22.82
C ASP A 36 54.48 -1.03 22.52
N GLN A 37 54.74 -1.77 21.44
CA GLN A 37 56.09 -2.19 21.05
C GLN A 37 56.94 -1.06 20.47
N VAL A 38 56.30 0.03 20.05
CA VAL A 38 56.93 1.21 19.46
C VAL A 38 56.52 2.49 20.19
N ALA A 39 56.17 2.37 21.48
CA ALA A 39 55.59 3.45 22.27
C ALA A 39 56.47 4.71 22.36
N ASP A 40 57.79 4.58 22.22
CA ASP A 40 58.73 5.71 22.19
C ASP A 40 58.57 6.61 20.95
N ARG A 41 57.83 6.14 19.94
CA ARG A 41 57.54 6.82 18.66
C ARG A 41 56.07 7.16 18.47
N VAL A 42 55.23 6.94 19.48
CA VAL A 42 53.79 7.16 19.38
C VAL A 42 53.43 8.44 20.14
N THR A 43 52.80 9.39 19.45
CA THR A 43 52.24 10.61 20.05
C THR A 43 50.74 10.65 19.80
N SER A 44 49.95 10.79 20.87
CA SER A 44 48.49 10.90 20.77
C SER A 44 48.01 12.34 20.95
N TYR A 45 47.25 12.84 19.97
CA TYR A 45 46.54 14.11 20.00
C TYR A 45 45.06 13.86 20.30
N ILE A 46 44.63 14.34 21.46
CA ILE A 46 43.29 14.15 21.99
C ILE A 46 42.59 15.50 22.04
N HIS A 47 41.39 15.57 21.48
CA HIS A 47 40.56 16.77 21.54
C HIS A 47 39.77 16.83 22.85
N ALA A 48 40.41 17.26 23.93
CA ALA A 48 39.77 17.45 25.22
C ALA A 48 40.49 18.53 26.05
N PRO A 49 39.83 19.12 27.06
CA PRO A 49 40.52 19.97 28.03
C PRO A 49 41.66 19.21 28.73
N GLN A 50 42.76 19.90 29.04
CA GLN A 50 43.91 19.30 29.74
C GLN A 50 43.54 18.68 31.09
N GLU A 51 42.51 19.22 31.74
CA GLU A 51 41.96 18.73 33.02
C GLU A 51 41.35 17.33 32.91
N TRP A 52 41.06 16.85 31.71
CA TRP A 52 40.44 15.55 31.44
C TRP A 52 41.46 14.49 31.00
N ALA A 53 42.75 14.76 31.11
CA ALA A 53 43.81 13.83 30.69
C ALA A 53 43.71 12.46 31.38
N ASP A 54 43.20 12.39 32.62
CA ASP A 54 42.97 11.16 33.39
C ASP A 54 41.81 10.29 32.86
N ARG A 55 41.07 10.78 31.86
CA ARG A 55 39.97 10.06 31.20
C ARG A 55 40.41 9.27 29.97
N PHE A 56 41.69 9.35 29.62
CA PHE A 56 42.28 8.71 28.45
C PHE A 56 43.48 7.84 28.84
N ASP A 57 43.71 6.76 28.11
CA ASP A 57 44.94 5.96 28.22
C ASP A 57 46.10 6.57 27.42
N GLU A 58 47.28 5.96 27.49
CA GLU A 58 48.51 6.44 26.84
C GLU A 58 48.41 6.54 25.31
N HIS A 59 47.47 5.81 24.70
CA HIS A 59 47.20 5.84 23.26
C HIS A 59 46.12 6.86 22.88
N GLY A 60 45.48 7.48 23.88
CA GLY A 60 44.36 8.41 23.72
C GLY A 60 43.00 7.73 23.59
N CYS A 61 42.90 6.44 23.92
CA CYS A 61 41.61 5.75 24.02
C CYS A 61 40.89 6.09 25.34
N LEU A 62 39.57 6.03 25.32
CA LEU A 62 38.73 6.38 26.46
C LEU A 62 38.83 5.32 27.57
N ILE A 63 38.89 5.78 28.83
CA ILE A 63 38.79 4.95 30.04
C ILE A 63 37.33 5.00 30.54
N PRO A 64 36.47 4.01 30.26
CA PRO A 64 35.02 4.14 30.43
C PRO A 64 34.57 4.55 31.84
N GLN A 65 35.23 4.02 32.87
CA GLN A 65 34.90 4.31 34.27
C GLN A 65 35.06 5.79 34.61
N SER A 66 36.05 6.47 34.03
CA SER A 66 36.27 7.90 34.25
C SER A 66 35.14 8.74 33.64
N TRP A 67 34.49 8.25 32.58
CA TRP A 67 33.42 8.95 31.87
C TRP A 67 32.03 8.80 32.51
N GLU A 68 31.79 7.79 33.34
CA GLU A 68 30.50 7.61 34.04
C GLU A 68 30.11 8.80 34.94
N SER A 69 31.11 9.54 35.42
CA SER A 69 30.95 10.74 36.25
C SER A 69 31.12 12.07 35.49
N ALA A 70 31.23 12.01 34.16
CA ALA A 70 31.37 13.20 33.32
C ALA A 70 30.17 14.14 33.49
N ARG A 71 30.42 15.44 33.45
CA ARG A 71 29.39 16.47 33.44
C ARG A 71 29.44 17.24 32.12
N LEU A 72 28.30 17.32 31.45
CA LEU A 72 28.11 17.98 30.18
C LEU A 72 27.37 19.30 30.37
N GLU A 73 28.02 20.38 29.92
CA GLU A 73 27.47 21.74 29.93
C GLU A 73 26.54 21.96 28.73
N ILE A 74 25.32 21.41 28.82
CA ILE A 74 24.28 21.62 27.82
C ILE A 74 23.32 22.72 28.30
N ALA A 75 23.29 23.86 27.62
CA ALA A 75 22.35 24.92 27.95
C ALA A 75 20.90 24.48 27.64
N GLY A 76 19.94 24.90 28.47
CA GLY A 76 18.54 24.56 28.28
C GLY A 76 17.97 25.03 26.93
N GLU A 77 18.48 26.15 26.41
CA GLU A 77 18.12 26.69 25.11
C GLU A 77 18.63 25.87 23.93
N GLN A 78 19.60 24.97 24.11
CA GLN A 78 20.10 24.09 23.05
C GLN A 78 19.20 22.86 22.87
N VAL A 79 18.39 22.51 23.89
CA VAL A 79 17.55 21.31 23.89
C VAL A 79 16.13 21.66 23.48
N ARG A 80 15.63 20.97 22.47
CA ARG A 80 14.24 21.09 21.99
C ARG A 80 13.54 19.75 22.12
N VAL A 81 12.49 19.71 22.95
CA VAL A 81 11.65 18.51 23.14
C VAL A 81 10.45 18.58 22.21
N VAL A 82 10.17 17.50 21.48
CA VAL A 82 9.05 17.37 20.54
C VAL A 82 8.29 16.06 20.77
N ASP A 83 7.10 15.88 20.19
CA ASP A 83 6.30 14.68 20.45
C ASP A 83 6.79 13.49 19.61
N GLY A 84 6.80 13.60 18.28
CA GLY A 84 7.12 12.47 17.39
C GLY A 84 8.06 12.81 16.22
N PRO A 85 8.26 11.85 15.29
CA PRO A 85 9.15 12.02 14.13
C PRO A 85 8.84 13.23 13.25
N ALA A 86 7.56 13.50 12.95
CA ALA A 86 7.16 14.64 12.15
C ALA A 86 7.56 15.98 12.81
N ASP A 87 7.36 16.10 14.13
CA ASP A 87 7.74 17.29 14.86
C ASP A 87 9.27 17.47 14.95
N GLN A 88 10.04 16.37 14.91
CA GLN A 88 11.50 16.47 14.83
C GLN A 88 11.92 17.11 13.50
N VAL A 89 11.30 16.66 12.40
CA VAL A 89 11.55 17.20 11.06
C VAL A 89 11.17 18.69 11.00
N ASP A 90 9.99 19.06 11.49
CA ASP A 90 9.59 20.47 11.55
C ASP A 90 10.51 21.30 12.45
N ALA A 91 10.97 20.75 13.57
CA ALA A 91 11.94 21.41 14.46
C ALA A 91 13.30 21.67 13.79
N VAL A 92 13.75 20.79 12.89
CA VAL A 92 14.95 21.02 12.08
C VAL A 92 14.75 22.19 11.14
N VAL A 93 13.64 22.21 10.39
CA VAL A 93 13.31 23.29 9.44
C VAL A 93 13.18 24.63 10.16
N GLU A 94 12.49 24.66 11.29
CA GLU A 94 12.34 25.88 12.10
C GLU A 94 13.69 26.41 12.62
N GLU A 95 14.61 25.50 12.98
CA GLU A 95 15.94 25.92 13.44
C GLU A 95 16.77 26.48 12.28
N LEU A 96 16.76 25.82 11.12
CA LEU A 96 17.42 26.34 9.91
C LEU A 96 16.87 27.72 9.54
N ALA A 97 15.55 27.91 9.59
CA ALA A 97 14.92 29.19 9.35
C ALA A 97 15.31 30.25 10.40
N THR A 98 15.51 29.85 11.65
CA THR A 98 15.98 30.73 12.73
C THR A 98 17.43 31.18 12.52
N TRP A 99 18.29 30.30 11.99
CA TRP A 99 19.67 30.64 11.64
C TRP A 99 19.75 31.52 10.39
N GLY A 100 18.85 31.30 9.41
CA GLY A 100 18.79 32.08 8.17
C GLY A 100 20.14 32.09 7.46
N ASN A 101 20.61 33.27 7.06
CA ASN A 101 21.88 33.43 6.33
C ASN A 101 23.11 33.52 7.26
N GLN A 102 23.02 33.07 8.52
CA GLN A 102 24.16 33.08 9.45
C GLN A 102 25.25 32.07 9.06
N PHE A 103 24.87 30.98 8.38
CA PHE A 103 25.75 29.90 7.95
C PHE A 103 25.44 29.55 6.50
N ALA A 104 26.47 29.20 5.73
CA ALA A 104 26.29 28.57 4.42
C ALA A 104 25.86 27.10 4.57
N GLU A 105 25.35 26.49 3.49
CA GLU A 105 24.89 25.08 3.50
C GLU A 105 26.00 24.10 3.89
N ASP A 106 27.25 24.37 3.51
CA ASP A 106 28.43 23.57 3.83
C ASP A 106 28.99 23.82 5.23
N GLU A 107 28.47 24.83 5.94
CA GLU A 107 28.78 25.11 7.35
C GLU A 107 27.76 24.49 8.32
N ILE A 108 26.74 23.78 7.81
CA ILE A 108 25.68 23.14 8.57
C ILE A 108 25.68 21.62 8.34
N VAL A 109 25.63 20.86 9.43
CA VAL A 109 25.39 19.41 9.39
C VAL A 109 24.20 19.02 10.26
N ILE A 110 23.34 18.15 9.74
CA ILE A 110 22.25 17.53 10.51
C ILE A 110 22.64 16.10 10.87
N GLY A 111 22.71 15.83 12.16
CA GLY A 111 22.89 14.48 12.69
C GLY A 111 21.56 13.72 12.74
N ALA A 112 21.49 12.58 12.04
CA ALA A 112 20.35 11.68 12.03
C ALA A 112 20.75 10.29 12.56
N PRO A 113 20.82 10.09 13.90
CA PRO A 113 21.11 8.78 14.48
C PRO A 113 20.01 7.74 14.22
N ASP A 114 18.78 8.20 14.05
CA ASP A 114 17.66 7.38 13.60
C ASP A 114 17.55 7.53 12.08
N GLU A 115 18.02 6.52 11.34
CA GLU A 115 18.00 6.53 9.88
C GLU A 115 16.57 6.61 9.31
N THR A 116 15.55 6.22 10.08
CA THR A 116 14.15 6.33 9.65
C THR A 116 13.70 7.79 9.44
N LEU A 117 14.41 8.76 10.05
CA LEU A 117 14.15 10.19 9.86
C LEU A 117 14.75 10.77 8.59
N VAL A 118 15.69 10.08 7.94
CA VAL A 118 16.42 10.63 6.79
C VAL A 118 15.45 10.97 5.66
N LEU A 119 14.60 10.03 5.23
CA LEU A 119 13.66 10.28 4.13
C LEU A 119 12.61 11.37 4.46
N PRO A 120 11.95 11.37 5.64
CA PRO A 120 11.11 12.48 6.07
C PRO A 120 11.82 13.84 6.08
N LEU A 121 13.06 13.91 6.59
CA LEU A 121 13.87 15.14 6.60
C LEU A 121 14.12 15.64 5.18
N ARG A 122 14.58 14.76 4.29
CA ARG A 122 14.85 15.11 2.88
C ARG A 122 13.60 15.65 2.19
N ARG A 123 12.48 14.93 2.30
CA ARG A 123 11.21 15.35 1.70
C ARG A 123 10.78 16.72 2.20
N ARG A 124 10.84 16.94 3.53
CA ARG A 124 10.45 18.23 4.09
C ARG A 124 11.38 19.35 3.67
N LEU A 125 12.69 19.12 3.65
CA LEU A 125 13.67 20.12 3.21
C LEU A 125 13.55 20.43 1.72
N SER A 126 13.19 19.44 0.89
CA SER A 126 12.89 19.65 -0.53
C SER A 126 11.64 20.50 -0.77
N ASP A 127 10.65 20.48 0.13
CA ASP A 127 9.49 21.39 0.06
C ASP A 127 9.91 22.87 0.14
N PHE A 128 11.11 23.16 0.65
CA PHE A 128 11.71 24.49 0.78
C PHE A 128 12.93 24.69 -0.14
N ASP A 129 13.06 23.89 -1.20
CA ASP A 129 14.17 23.92 -2.16
C ASP A 129 15.56 23.69 -1.55
N VAL A 130 15.65 23.09 -0.35
CA VAL A 130 16.91 22.74 0.30
C VAL A 130 17.33 21.34 -0.12
N GLN A 131 18.40 21.25 -0.93
CA GLN A 131 18.99 19.97 -1.29
C GLN A 131 19.74 19.36 -0.10
N THR A 132 19.73 18.04 0.00
CA THR A 132 20.34 17.30 1.11
C THR A 132 21.18 16.13 0.60
N GLN A 133 22.22 15.78 1.34
CA GLN A 133 23.14 14.68 1.02
C GLN A 133 23.23 13.70 2.18
N TRP A 134 22.97 12.42 1.94
CA TRP A 134 23.12 11.33 2.90
C TRP A 134 24.09 10.25 2.34
N PRO A 135 25.13 9.84 3.09
CA PRO A 135 26.18 8.94 2.57
C PRO A 135 25.71 7.54 2.15
N LEU A 136 24.65 7.01 2.77
CA LEU A 136 24.13 5.66 2.52
C LEU A 136 22.99 5.63 1.48
N GLU A 137 22.83 6.69 0.68
CA GLU A 137 21.65 6.89 -0.19
C GLU A 137 21.39 5.79 -1.22
N ASN A 138 22.41 5.05 -1.62
CA ASN A 138 22.28 4.11 -2.72
C ASN A 138 22.62 2.70 -2.23
N ILE A 139 21.75 2.08 -1.42
CA ILE A 139 21.89 0.65 -1.13
C ILE A 139 21.32 -0.13 -2.33
N LEU A 140 22.02 -1.16 -2.79
CA LEU A 140 21.62 -1.93 -3.96
C LEU A 140 20.20 -2.52 -3.83
N SER A 141 19.74 -2.86 -2.62
CA SER A 141 18.37 -3.37 -2.38
C SER A 141 17.24 -2.39 -2.71
N GLN A 142 17.56 -1.10 -2.87
CA GLN A 142 16.61 -0.06 -3.27
C GLN A 142 16.69 0.24 -4.77
N SER A 143 17.65 -0.35 -5.48
CA SER A 143 17.83 -0.13 -6.91
C SER A 143 16.77 -0.86 -7.76
N ARG A 144 16.47 -0.29 -8.92
CA ARG A 144 15.53 -0.84 -9.91
C ARG A 144 15.87 -2.28 -10.34
N PRO A 145 17.14 -2.62 -10.70
CA PRO A 145 17.48 -3.99 -11.09
C PRO A 145 17.29 -5.01 -9.96
N PHE A 146 17.58 -4.63 -8.71
CA PHE A 146 17.38 -5.49 -7.55
C PHE A 146 15.90 -5.81 -7.36
N ARG A 147 15.04 -4.79 -7.33
CA ARG A 147 13.59 -4.95 -7.13
C ARG A 147 12.93 -5.71 -8.27
N LEU A 148 13.36 -5.49 -9.51
CA LEU A 148 12.89 -6.27 -10.65
C LEU A 148 13.23 -7.75 -10.50
N LEU A 149 14.47 -8.07 -10.12
CA LEU A 149 14.89 -9.46 -9.90
C LEU A 149 14.12 -10.12 -8.75
N GLU A 150 13.85 -9.38 -7.66
CA GLU A 150 13.01 -9.83 -6.54
C GLU A 150 11.61 -10.23 -7.05
N SER A 151 10.93 -9.36 -7.80
CA SER A 151 9.62 -9.65 -8.39
C SER A 151 9.65 -10.81 -9.41
N VAL A 152 10.75 -10.98 -10.15
CA VAL A 152 10.93 -12.11 -11.07
C VAL A 152 11.08 -13.42 -10.30
N ALA A 153 11.88 -13.44 -9.23
CA ALA A 153 12.05 -14.63 -8.38
C ALA A 153 10.71 -15.06 -7.77
N ASP A 154 9.94 -14.11 -7.23
CA ASP A 154 8.60 -14.36 -6.68
C ASP A 154 7.67 -15.01 -7.72
N TYR A 155 7.61 -14.45 -8.93
CA TYR A 155 6.75 -14.99 -10.00
C TYR A 155 7.23 -16.37 -10.48
N LEU A 156 8.54 -16.59 -10.59
CA LEU A 156 9.10 -17.89 -10.97
C LEU A 156 8.75 -18.99 -9.95
N HIS A 157 8.66 -18.64 -8.67
CA HIS A 157 8.29 -19.56 -7.59
C HIS A 157 6.81 -19.96 -7.64
N SER A 158 5.91 -18.97 -7.74
CA SER A 158 4.47 -19.21 -7.53
C SER A 158 3.69 -19.41 -8.83
N ARG A 159 4.04 -18.67 -9.89
CA ARG A 159 3.23 -18.48 -11.12
C ARG A 159 1.80 -17.99 -10.85
N GLN A 160 1.59 -17.36 -9.70
CA GLN A 160 0.28 -16.82 -9.33
C GLN A 160 0.02 -15.51 -10.07
N SER A 161 -1.26 -15.24 -10.36
CA SER A 161 -1.67 -14.07 -11.15
C SER A 161 -1.50 -12.75 -10.40
N ASP A 162 -1.62 -12.74 -9.08
CA ASP A 162 -1.35 -11.57 -8.22
C ASP A 162 0.14 -11.19 -8.23
N VAL A 163 1.03 -12.18 -8.09
CA VAL A 163 2.47 -11.98 -8.21
C VAL A 163 2.85 -11.52 -9.62
N PHE A 164 2.20 -12.06 -10.65
CA PHE A 164 2.36 -11.58 -12.02
C PHE A 164 1.89 -10.13 -12.19
N ALA A 165 0.77 -9.76 -11.56
CA ALA A 165 0.23 -8.40 -11.58
C ALA A 165 1.23 -7.39 -10.97
N HIS A 166 1.94 -7.76 -9.90
CA HIS A 166 3.03 -6.97 -9.34
C HIS A 166 4.23 -6.86 -10.30
N LEU A 167 4.62 -7.97 -10.91
CA LEU A 167 5.74 -8.02 -11.85
C LEU A 167 5.51 -7.08 -13.06
N ILE A 168 4.35 -7.15 -13.72
CA ILE A 168 4.05 -6.32 -14.91
C ILE A 168 3.90 -4.83 -14.59
N ARG A 169 3.56 -4.48 -13.34
CA ARG A 169 3.51 -3.10 -12.82
C ARG A 169 4.87 -2.57 -12.39
N HIS A 170 5.91 -3.40 -12.37
CA HIS A 170 7.26 -2.91 -12.13
C HIS A 170 7.63 -1.90 -13.24
N PRO A 171 8.06 -0.66 -12.92
CA PRO A 171 8.22 0.41 -13.92
C PRO A 171 9.06 0.02 -15.13
N ASP A 172 10.15 -0.72 -14.90
CA ASP A 172 11.03 -1.21 -15.97
C ASP A 172 10.38 -2.26 -16.88
N LEU A 173 9.58 -3.17 -16.32
CA LEU A 173 8.90 -4.18 -17.13
C LEU A 173 7.71 -3.57 -17.85
N THR A 174 6.98 -2.65 -17.21
CA THR A 174 5.93 -1.83 -17.84
C THR A 174 6.50 -1.07 -19.04
N ALA A 175 7.62 -0.36 -18.85
CA ALA A 175 8.27 0.38 -19.93
C ALA A 175 8.80 -0.54 -21.05
N TRP A 176 9.18 -1.78 -20.73
CA TRP A 176 9.54 -2.78 -21.73
C TRP A 176 8.31 -3.31 -22.48
N LEU A 177 7.20 -3.55 -21.79
CA LEU A 177 5.90 -3.97 -22.37
C LEU A 177 5.33 -2.90 -23.29
N ASP A 178 5.39 -1.62 -22.91
CA ASP A 178 4.93 -0.47 -23.71
C ASP A 178 5.70 -0.31 -25.04
N ARG A 179 6.90 -0.90 -25.15
CA ARG A 179 7.67 -0.94 -26.40
C ARG A 179 7.31 -2.14 -27.29
N GLN A 180 6.54 -3.11 -26.78
CA GLN A 180 6.08 -4.24 -27.56
C GLN A 180 4.86 -3.86 -28.39
N ASP A 181 4.51 -4.71 -29.36
CA ASP A 181 3.32 -4.54 -30.21
C ASP A 181 2.05 -5.01 -29.47
N VAL A 182 1.65 -4.27 -28.44
CA VAL A 182 0.47 -4.51 -27.59
C VAL A 182 -0.39 -3.25 -27.49
N ASP A 183 -1.68 -3.41 -27.16
CA ASP A 183 -2.57 -2.27 -26.93
C ASP A 183 -2.05 -1.40 -25.78
N SER A 184 -2.04 -0.07 -25.94
CA SER A 184 -1.55 0.87 -24.92
C SER A 184 -2.31 0.79 -23.58
N ASN A 185 -3.51 0.22 -23.57
CA ASN A 185 -4.32 0.00 -22.37
C ASN A 185 -4.23 -1.45 -21.87
N TRP A 186 -3.17 -2.18 -22.23
CA TRP A 186 -2.98 -3.59 -21.86
C TRP A 186 -3.17 -3.86 -20.37
N LEU A 187 -2.82 -2.91 -19.50
CA LEU A 187 -3.01 -3.04 -18.05
C LEU A 187 -4.50 -3.08 -17.67
N ILE A 188 -5.34 -2.26 -18.32
CA ILE A 188 -6.80 -2.28 -18.12
C ILE A 188 -7.39 -3.61 -18.60
N HIS A 189 -6.89 -4.15 -19.71
CA HIS A 189 -7.29 -5.47 -20.22
C HIS A 189 -6.92 -6.59 -19.24
N TRP A 190 -5.71 -6.53 -18.67
CA TRP A 190 -5.27 -7.44 -17.62
C TRP A 190 -6.19 -7.37 -16.39
N ASP A 191 -6.38 -6.17 -15.83
CA ASP A 191 -7.15 -5.97 -14.60
C ASP A 191 -8.60 -6.42 -14.73
N ARG A 192 -9.26 -6.08 -15.84
CA ARG A 192 -10.62 -6.56 -16.14
C ARG A 192 -10.70 -8.07 -16.27
N SER A 193 -9.66 -8.70 -16.81
CA SER A 193 -9.62 -10.14 -16.96
C SER A 193 -9.46 -10.84 -15.62
N CYS A 194 -8.66 -10.27 -14.71
CA CYS A 194 -8.52 -10.69 -13.32
C CYS A 194 -9.83 -10.50 -12.53
N GLU A 195 -10.45 -9.32 -12.61
CA GLU A 195 -11.73 -9.02 -11.94
C GLU A 195 -12.83 -10.00 -12.33
N LYS A 196 -12.91 -10.36 -13.62
CA LYS A 196 -13.99 -11.19 -14.14
C LYS A 196 -13.80 -12.69 -13.89
N HIS A 197 -12.57 -13.21 -13.97
CA HIS A 197 -12.35 -14.66 -13.95
C HIS A 197 -11.50 -15.15 -12.76
N GLY A 198 -10.80 -14.24 -12.08
CA GLY A 198 -9.98 -14.56 -10.91
C GLY A 198 -9.02 -15.74 -11.08
N PRO A 199 -8.29 -15.89 -12.20
CA PRO A 199 -7.43 -17.05 -12.39
C PRO A 199 -6.35 -17.04 -11.30
N GLN A 200 -6.19 -18.13 -10.55
CA GLN A 200 -5.17 -18.18 -9.51
C GLN A 200 -3.75 -18.21 -10.08
N ARG A 201 -3.61 -18.66 -11.33
CA ARG A 201 -2.34 -18.82 -12.02
C ARG A 201 -2.43 -18.36 -13.47
N THR A 202 -1.32 -17.87 -14.00
CA THR A 202 -1.23 -17.36 -15.38
C THR A 202 -1.45 -18.45 -16.43
N ASP A 203 -1.08 -19.70 -16.14
CA ASP A 203 -1.32 -20.86 -17.00
C ASP A 203 -2.82 -21.18 -17.19
N GLN A 204 -3.64 -20.97 -16.16
CA GLN A 204 -5.10 -21.12 -16.24
C GLN A 204 -5.72 -20.04 -17.11
N MET A 205 -5.21 -18.81 -17.01
CA MET A 205 -5.68 -17.67 -17.78
C MET A 205 -5.50 -17.86 -19.28
N ILE A 206 -4.32 -18.34 -19.71
CA ILE A 206 -4.03 -18.65 -21.12
C ILE A 206 -5.04 -19.67 -21.70
N ASN A 207 -5.51 -20.60 -20.88
CA ASN A 207 -6.41 -21.68 -21.30
C ASN A 207 -7.90 -21.34 -21.14
N SER A 208 -8.24 -20.13 -20.67
CA SER A 208 -9.63 -19.71 -20.48
C SER A 208 -10.27 -19.30 -21.81
N ILE A 209 -11.45 -19.85 -22.09
CA ILE A 209 -12.26 -19.48 -23.26
C ILE A 209 -12.82 -18.04 -23.20
N HIS A 210 -12.78 -17.42 -22.02
CA HIS A 210 -13.31 -16.08 -21.77
C HIS A 210 -12.21 -15.04 -21.48
N ALA A 211 -10.93 -15.44 -21.50
CA ALA A 211 -9.82 -14.52 -21.25
C ALA A 211 -9.68 -13.48 -22.37
N ASP A 212 -9.25 -12.27 -21.96
CA ASP A 212 -8.99 -11.17 -22.88
C ASP A 212 -7.75 -11.50 -23.72
N GLU A 213 -7.84 -11.38 -25.05
CA GLU A 213 -6.74 -11.70 -25.97
C GLU A 213 -5.48 -10.89 -25.65
N VAL A 214 -5.63 -9.63 -25.22
CA VAL A 214 -4.51 -8.76 -24.85
C VAL A 214 -3.87 -9.27 -23.55
N ALA A 215 -4.67 -9.69 -22.57
CA ALA A 215 -4.14 -10.26 -21.33
C ALA A 215 -3.32 -11.54 -21.60
N ILE A 216 -3.81 -12.43 -22.47
CA ILE A 216 -3.09 -13.63 -22.90
C ILE A 216 -1.77 -13.24 -23.60
N GLN A 217 -1.80 -12.23 -24.47
CA GLN A 217 -0.61 -11.74 -25.16
C GLN A 217 0.46 -11.23 -24.18
N ILE A 218 0.07 -10.49 -23.13
CA ILE A 218 0.99 -10.00 -22.10
C ILE A 218 1.64 -11.15 -21.34
N VAL A 219 0.86 -12.16 -20.91
CA VAL A 219 1.42 -13.37 -20.28
C VAL A 219 2.41 -14.06 -21.22
N GLY A 220 2.05 -14.22 -22.49
CA GLY A 220 2.92 -14.84 -23.49
C GLY A 220 4.24 -14.08 -23.70
N LEU A 221 4.21 -12.75 -23.71
CA LEU A 221 5.41 -11.92 -23.84
C LEU A 221 6.34 -12.05 -22.64
N VAL A 222 5.79 -11.98 -21.43
CA VAL A 222 6.57 -12.12 -20.19
C VAL A 222 7.10 -13.55 -20.03
N ASP A 223 6.31 -14.58 -20.35
CA ASP A 223 6.79 -15.96 -20.31
C ASP A 223 7.87 -16.23 -21.37
N ALA A 224 7.77 -15.63 -22.56
CA ALA A 224 8.81 -15.69 -23.58
C ALA A 224 10.12 -15.03 -23.09
N LEU A 225 10.01 -13.87 -22.45
CA LEU A 225 11.12 -13.14 -21.83
C LEU A 225 11.81 -13.97 -20.73
N LEU A 226 11.01 -14.63 -19.88
CA LEU A 226 11.51 -15.44 -18.75
C LEU A 226 11.86 -16.88 -19.14
N THR A 227 11.58 -17.32 -20.37
CA THR A 227 11.84 -18.70 -20.83
C THR A 227 13.26 -19.21 -20.52
N PRO A 228 14.35 -18.41 -20.67
CA PRO A 228 15.70 -18.84 -20.29
C PRO A 228 15.84 -19.20 -18.80
N LEU A 229 15.01 -18.64 -17.93
CA LEU A 229 14.99 -18.86 -16.47
C LEU A 229 14.07 -20.03 -16.05
N CYS A 230 13.20 -20.51 -16.95
CA CYS A 230 12.23 -21.59 -16.67
C CYS A 230 12.82 -23.01 -16.79
N ARG A 231 14.15 -23.18 -16.64
CA ARG A 231 14.83 -24.48 -16.82
C ARG A 231 14.81 -25.30 -15.52
N ALA A 232 15.09 -26.60 -15.63
CA ALA A 232 15.29 -27.45 -14.45
C ALA A 232 16.48 -26.95 -13.60
N ALA A 233 16.44 -27.22 -12.30
CA ALA A 233 17.50 -26.83 -11.37
C ALA A 233 18.88 -27.32 -11.85
N THR A 234 19.86 -26.41 -11.81
CA THR A 234 21.24 -26.62 -12.26
C THR A 234 22.20 -25.93 -11.29
N LEU A 235 23.51 -26.02 -11.53
CA LEU A 235 24.51 -25.39 -10.67
C LEU A 235 24.30 -23.87 -10.64
N LEU A 236 24.47 -23.26 -9.46
CA LEU A 236 24.33 -21.81 -9.24
C LEU A 236 25.06 -20.98 -10.31
N ARG A 237 26.27 -21.39 -10.66
CA ARG A 237 27.11 -20.71 -11.66
C ARG A 237 26.50 -20.67 -13.07
N ASP A 238 25.65 -21.63 -13.43
CA ASP A 238 25.08 -21.74 -14.78
C ASP A 238 23.92 -20.75 -14.98
N TRP A 239 23.40 -20.16 -13.90
CA TRP A 239 22.34 -19.16 -13.94
C TRP A 239 22.84 -17.73 -14.22
N ALA A 240 24.14 -17.47 -14.06
CA ALA A 240 24.73 -16.15 -14.31
C ALA A 240 24.47 -15.63 -15.72
N ALA A 241 24.62 -16.48 -16.76
CA ALA A 241 24.38 -16.07 -18.14
C ALA A 241 22.89 -15.76 -18.43
N PRO A 242 21.93 -16.66 -18.15
CA PRO A 242 20.50 -16.36 -18.32
C PRO A 242 20.02 -15.11 -17.58
N ILE A 243 20.47 -14.87 -16.34
CA ILE A 243 20.05 -13.69 -15.57
C ILE A 243 20.65 -12.40 -16.16
N ARG A 244 21.90 -12.43 -16.64
CA ARG A 244 22.51 -11.29 -17.35
C ARG A 244 21.78 -10.98 -18.66
N GLU A 245 21.40 -12.00 -19.42
CA GLU A 245 20.61 -11.83 -20.66
C GLU A 245 19.25 -11.18 -20.37
N PHE A 246 18.56 -11.62 -19.29
CA PHE A 246 17.33 -10.99 -18.84
C PHE A 246 17.54 -9.51 -18.47
N LEU A 247 18.51 -9.19 -17.62
CA LEU A 247 18.80 -7.79 -17.27
C LEU A 247 19.14 -6.94 -18.50
N PHE A 248 19.90 -7.49 -19.44
CA PHE A 248 20.25 -6.81 -20.69
C PHE A 248 19.02 -6.53 -21.57
N SER A 249 18.04 -7.43 -21.61
CA SER A 249 16.80 -7.22 -22.39
C SER A 249 15.92 -6.07 -21.86
N ILE A 250 16.04 -5.74 -20.57
CA ILE A 250 15.28 -4.67 -19.92
C ILE A 250 16.07 -3.36 -19.90
N PHE A 251 17.34 -3.42 -19.49
CA PHE A 251 18.16 -2.23 -19.24
C PHE A 251 19.17 -1.93 -20.34
N GLY A 252 19.33 -2.79 -21.35
CA GLY A 252 20.39 -2.68 -22.37
C GLY A 252 20.29 -1.45 -23.27
N ASP A 253 19.08 -0.90 -23.44
CA ASP A 253 18.82 0.30 -24.25
C ASP A 253 18.86 1.61 -23.44
N VAL A 254 19.14 1.55 -22.14
CA VAL A 254 19.22 2.77 -21.31
C VAL A 254 20.49 3.54 -21.66
N ILE A 255 20.32 4.68 -22.35
CA ILE A 255 21.43 5.58 -22.69
C ILE A 255 21.83 6.31 -21.43
N ALA A 256 22.92 5.87 -20.79
CA ALA A 256 23.47 6.57 -19.66
C ALA A 256 24.13 7.88 -20.12
N SER A 257 23.64 9.00 -19.60
CA SER A 257 24.34 10.28 -19.66
C SER A 257 25.28 10.39 -18.46
N GLU A 258 26.50 10.88 -18.66
CA GLU A 258 27.44 11.15 -17.56
C GLU A 258 26.91 12.24 -16.60
N ASP A 259 25.94 13.04 -17.04
CA ASP A 259 25.32 14.10 -16.24
C ASP A 259 24.02 13.65 -15.53
N ASP A 260 23.55 12.41 -15.76
CA ASP A 260 22.32 11.90 -15.14
C ASP A 260 22.62 10.96 -13.96
N ALA A 261 22.40 11.47 -12.74
CA ALA A 261 22.65 10.73 -11.51
C ALA A 261 21.85 9.42 -11.43
N GLU A 262 20.61 9.38 -11.95
CA GLU A 262 19.79 8.15 -11.92
C GLU A 262 20.36 7.07 -12.84
N SER A 263 20.77 7.44 -14.06
CA SER A 263 21.45 6.53 -14.98
C SER A 263 22.75 5.96 -14.40
N LEU A 264 23.54 6.79 -13.70
CA LEU A 264 24.79 6.34 -13.09
C LEU A 264 24.54 5.37 -11.92
N VAL A 265 23.54 5.62 -11.07
CA VAL A 265 23.13 4.70 -10.01
C VAL A 265 22.64 3.36 -10.59
N LEU A 266 21.88 3.40 -11.68
CA LEU A 266 21.45 2.19 -12.39
C LEU A 266 22.64 1.37 -12.90
N LEU A 267 23.64 2.03 -13.52
CA LEU A 267 24.85 1.36 -14.01
C LEU A 267 25.66 0.72 -12.88
N ASP A 268 25.87 1.44 -11.77
CA ASP A 268 26.56 0.92 -10.60
C ASP A 268 25.81 -0.27 -9.98
N ALA A 269 24.46 -0.23 -9.98
CA ALA A 269 23.63 -1.32 -9.52
C ALA A 269 23.79 -2.58 -10.39
N CYS A 270 23.70 -2.42 -11.71
CA CYS A 270 23.93 -3.49 -12.68
C CYS A 270 25.36 -4.06 -12.56
N ALA A 271 26.37 -3.20 -12.41
CA ALA A 271 27.76 -3.62 -12.24
C ALA A 271 27.97 -4.44 -10.96
N SER A 272 27.33 -4.04 -9.87
CA SER A 272 27.38 -4.78 -8.59
C SER A 272 26.73 -6.16 -8.69
N LEU A 273 25.58 -6.28 -9.37
CA LEU A 273 24.95 -7.57 -9.65
C LEU A 273 25.81 -8.46 -10.56
N VAL A 274 26.40 -7.88 -11.61
CA VAL A 274 27.30 -8.61 -12.52
C VAL A 274 28.56 -9.11 -11.80
N ALA A 275 29.09 -8.34 -10.84
CA ALA A 275 30.21 -8.77 -10.02
C ALA A 275 29.84 -9.99 -9.16
N ALA A 276 28.66 -9.99 -8.51
CA ALA A 276 28.19 -11.14 -7.74
C ALA A 276 27.99 -12.39 -8.61
N PHE A 277 27.44 -12.25 -9.82
CA PHE A 277 27.36 -13.37 -10.77
C PHE A 277 28.74 -13.92 -11.15
N ALA A 278 29.75 -13.05 -11.31
CA ALA A 278 31.12 -13.49 -11.59
C ALA A 278 31.76 -14.22 -10.39
N GLU A 279 31.43 -13.82 -9.15
CA GLU A 279 31.84 -14.55 -7.95
C GLU A 279 31.24 -15.95 -7.91
N HIS A 280 29.95 -16.09 -8.25
CA HIS A 280 29.27 -17.38 -8.37
C HIS A 280 29.91 -18.26 -9.45
N GLU A 281 30.27 -17.68 -10.60
CA GLU A 281 30.99 -18.36 -11.68
C GLU A 281 32.38 -18.83 -11.27
N SER A 282 33.01 -18.17 -10.29
CA SER A 282 34.33 -18.50 -9.77
C SER A 282 34.34 -19.62 -8.72
N LEU A 283 33.16 -20.00 -8.19
CA LEU A 283 33.05 -21.02 -7.16
C LEU A 283 33.58 -22.38 -7.65
N PRO A 284 34.38 -23.10 -6.83
CA PRO A 284 34.76 -24.47 -7.13
C PRO A 284 33.53 -25.36 -7.32
N LEU A 285 33.56 -26.27 -8.31
CA LEU A 285 32.43 -27.17 -8.61
C LEU A 285 31.94 -27.96 -7.39
N ALA A 286 32.83 -28.31 -6.47
CA ALA A 286 32.48 -29.05 -5.24
C ALA A 286 31.65 -28.23 -4.23
N LEU A 287 31.63 -26.90 -4.36
CA LEU A 287 30.92 -25.97 -3.49
C LEU A 287 29.73 -25.29 -4.18
N SER A 288 29.50 -25.55 -5.47
CA SER A 288 28.40 -24.94 -6.22
C SER A 288 27.11 -25.74 -6.00
N PRO A 289 26.09 -25.19 -5.33
CA PRO A 289 24.84 -25.90 -5.09
C PRO A 289 24.02 -26.02 -6.39
N THR A 290 23.16 -27.03 -6.45
CA THR A 290 22.14 -27.16 -7.50
C THR A 290 20.89 -26.43 -7.03
N VAL A 291 20.45 -25.43 -7.79
CA VAL A 291 19.36 -24.52 -7.45
C VAL A 291 18.51 -24.20 -8.69
N THR A 292 17.28 -23.77 -8.47
CA THR A 292 16.41 -23.16 -9.49
C THR A 292 16.84 -21.72 -9.80
N ALA A 293 16.28 -21.11 -10.85
CA ALA A 293 16.56 -19.71 -11.18
C ALA A 293 16.11 -18.74 -10.08
N ALA A 294 14.95 -18.98 -9.47
CA ALA A 294 14.43 -18.16 -8.37
C ALA A 294 15.39 -18.19 -7.16
N GLU A 295 15.79 -19.38 -6.72
CA GLU A 295 16.76 -19.55 -5.63
C GLU A 295 18.13 -18.93 -5.98
N ALA A 296 18.57 -19.03 -7.24
CA ALA A 296 19.81 -18.39 -7.68
C ALA A 296 19.73 -16.86 -7.57
N ILE A 297 18.61 -16.26 -8.01
CA ILE A 297 18.36 -14.82 -7.88
C ILE A 297 18.34 -14.44 -6.40
N GLU A 298 17.56 -15.13 -5.56
CA GLU A 298 17.46 -14.87 -4.12
C GLU A 298 18.83 -14.91 -3.42
N LEU A 299 19.64 -15.94 -3.71
CA LEU A 299 21.00 -16.07 -3.17
C LEU A 299 21.90 -14.91 -3.60
N THR A 300 21.84 -14.49 -4.88
CA THR A 300 22.57 -13.31 -5.34
C THR A 300 22.10 -12.06 -4.60
N LEU A 301 20.78 -11.82 -4.54
CA LEU A 301 20.21 -10.61 -3.93
C LEU A 301 20.55 -10.54 -2.43
N ASP A 302 20.51 -11.65 -1.70
CA ASP A 302 20.88 -11.68 -0.29
C ASP A 302 22.37 -11.40 -0.04
N GLU A 303 23.26 -11.86 -0.93
CA GLU A 303 24.69 -11.55 -0.86
C GLU A 303 24.96 -10.04 -0.98
N VAL A 304 24.25 -9.37 -1.91
CA VAL A 304 24.50 -7.97 -2.25
C VAL A 304 23.52 -6.98 -1.60
N ARG A 305 22.60 -7.46 -0.76
CA ARG A 305 21.51 -6.68 -0.17
C ARG A 305 21.99 -5.41 0.53
N ALA A 306 23.11 -5.50 1.27
CA ALA A 306 23.69 -4.40 2.03
C ALA A 306 24.80 -3.63 1.29
N THR A 307 25.04 -3.93 0.01
CA THR A 307 26.06 -3.26 -0.79
C THR A 307 25.69 -1.79 -1.02
N SER A 308 26.57 -0.89 -0.61
CA SER A 308 26.47 0.54 -0.94
C SER A 308 27.01 0.80 -2.35
N LEU A 309 26.19 1.41 -3.19
CA LEU A 309 26.56 1.96 -4.49
C LEU A 309 27.26 3.31 -4.32
N LYS A 310 28.00 3.74 -5.33
CA LYS A 310 28.76 4.97 -5.20
C LYS A 310 27.82 6.17 -5.16
N PRO A 311 28.09 7.16 -4.29
CA PRO A 311 27.39 8.43 -4.34
C PRO A 311 27.85 9.21 -5.58
N HIS A 312 26.95 9.41 -6.54
CA HIS A 312 27.16 10.31 -7.68
C HIS A 312 26.85 11.74 -7.21
N ARG A 313 27.91 12.51 -6.90
CA ARG A 313 27.79 13.80 -6.21
C ARG A 313 27.18 14.89 -7.10
N GLY A 314 26.08 15.49 -6.64
CA GLY A 314 25.83 16.92 -6.86
C GLY A 314 26.72 17.74 -5.90
N SER A 315 27.33 18.83 -6.38
CA SER A 315 28.30 19.63 -5.61
C SER A 315 27.70 20.54 -4.53
N HIS A 316 26.39 20.46 -4.28
CA HIS A 316 25.65 21.39 -3.41
C HIS A 316 24.61 20.64 -2.56
N GLY A 317 24.24 21.20 -1.40
CA GLY A 317 23.26 20.62 -0.47
C GLY A 317 23.76 20.40 0.95
N LEU A 318 22.83 20.49 1.90
CA LEU A 318 23.05 20.34 3.32
C LEU A 318 23.35 18.88 3.68
N ARG A 319 24.43 18.65 4.44
CA ARG A 319 24.87 17.29 4.81
C ARG A 319 24.04 16.69 5.93
N LEU A 320 23.49 15.51 5.68
CA LEU A 320 22.91 14.61 6.67
C LEU A 320 23.96 13.55 7.02
N SER A 321 24.23 13.32 8.31
CA SER A 321 25.26 12.38 8.76
C SER A 321 24.79 11.49 9.91
N GLY A 322 25.30 10.25 9.96
CA GLY A 322 25.11 9.37 11.09
C GLY A 322 25.84 9.89 12.33
N TRP A 323 25.40 9.49 13.53
CA TRP A 323 25.92 10.03 14.80
C TRP A 323 27.45 9.98 14.95
N LEU A 324 28.09 8.89 14.50
CA LEU A 324 29.54 8.73 14.66
C LEU A 324 30.35 9.61 13.70
N ASP A 325 29.74 10.08 12.62
CA ASP A 325 30.39 10.94 11.63
C ASP A 325 30.27 12.43 11.96
N VAL A 326 29.21 12.84 12.67
CA VAL A 326 28.97 14.25 13.04
C VAL A 326 30.13 14.90 13.83
N PRO A 327 30.79 14.23 14.79
CA PRO A 327 31.97 14.77 15.47
C PRO A 327 33.20 14.94 14.58
N LEU A 328 33.29 14.19 13.47
CA LEU A 328 34.41 14.24 12.53
C LEU A 328 34.24 15.34 11.47
N ASP A 329 33.02 15.85 11.31
CA ASP A 329 32.69 16.97 10.44
C ASP A 329 33.33 18.28 10.92
N ASP A 330 33.54 19.27 10.05
CA ASP A 330 34.10 20.58 10.41
C ASP A 330 33.07 21.72 10.37
N SER A 331 31.80 21.42 10.07
CA SER A 331 30.68 22.37 10.06
C SER A 331 30.62 23.21 11.34
N ALA A 332 30.31 24.50 11.19
CA ALA A 332 30.24 25.46 12.30
C ALA A 332 28.94 25.30 13.13
N ALA A 333 27.87 24.80 12.51
CA ALA A 333 26.57 24.62 13.14
C ALA A 333 26.07 23.17 12.99
N VAL A 334 25.46 22.64 14.06
CA VAL A 334 25.00 21.25 14.13
C VAL A 334 23.56 21.20 14.64
N ILE A 335 22.71 20.44 13.95
CA ILE A 335 21.40 20.04 14.46
C ILE A 335 21.40 18.52 14.65
N LEU A 336 21.31 18.04 15.88
CA LEU A 336 21.26 16.61 16.19
C LEU A 336 19.83 16.21 16.52
N THR A 337 19.26 15.33 15.69
CA THR A 337 17.95 14.72 15.93
C THR A 337 18.05 13.49 16.81
N SER A 338 16.92 13.06 17.36
CA SER A 338 16.76 11.79 18.10
C SER A 338 17.81 11.53 19.17
N LEU A 339 18.10 12.55 20.01
CA LEU A 339 18.96 12.41 21.20
C LEU A 339 18.21 11.67 22.31
N ASN A 340 17.90 10.40 22.04
CA ASN A 340 17.07 9.51 22.85
C ASN A 340 17.87 8.30 23.33
N GLU A 341 17.43 7.73 24.45
CA GLU A 341 18.03 6.53 25.02
C GLU A 341 17.92 5.34 24.06
N GLY A 342 19.00 4.58 23.88
CA GLY A 342 19.06 3.47 22.93
C GLY A 342 19.56 3.85 21.53
N LEU A 343 19.48 5.13 21.16
CA LEU A 343 20.10 5.69 19.95
C LEU A 343 21.45 6.35 20.30
N ILE A 344 21.41 7.31 21.22
CA ILE A 344 22.60 8.00 21.73
C ILE A 344 22.52 8.04 23.27
N PRO A 345 23.33 7.26 23.99
CA PRO A 345 24.20 6.23 23.46
C PRO A 345 23.42 5.02 22.96
N SER A 346 23.99 4.33 21.97
CA SER A 346 23.46 3.02 21.57
C SER A 346 23.71 1.98 22.66
N SER A 347 22.80 1.01 22.81
CA SER A 347 22.96 -0.08 23.78
C SER A 347 22.59 -1.44 23.19
N VAL A 348 23.44 -2.44 23.39
CA VAL A 348 23.24 -3.81 22.90
C VAL A 348 23.14 -4.74 24.09
N ASN A 349 21.91 -5.18 24.40
CA ASN A 349 21.66 -6.07 25.55
C ASN A 349 21.21 -7.48 25.14
N HIS A 350 20.79 -7.69 23.89
CA HIS A 350 20.08 -8.89 23.45
C HIS A 350 20.75 -9.65 22.29
N ASP A 351 22.08 -9.59 22.21
CA ASP A 351 22.84 -10.42 21.26
C ASP A 351 22.88 -11.89 21.74
N LEU A 352 22.41 -12.82 20.89
CA LEU A 352 22.29 -14.24 21.20
C LEU A 352 23.64 -14.93 21.47
N PHE A 353 24.72 -14.46 20.82
CA PHE A 353 26.05 -15.08 20.90
C PHE A 353 27.05 -14.24 21.70
N LEU A 354 26.90 -12.90 21.69
CA LEU A 354 27.80 -11.95 22.33
C LEU A 354 27.04 -10.99 23.27
N PRO A 355 26.46 -11.49 24.38
CA PRO A 355 25.82 -10.63 25.38
C PRO A 355 26.82 -9.64 25.98
N ASN A 356 26.35 -8.48 26.44
CA ASN A 356 27.23 -7.38 26.90
C ASN A 356 28.26 -7.81 27.96
N ARG A 357 27.90 -8.72 28.89
CA ARG A 357 28.86 -9.26 29.88
C ARG A 357 30.05 -9.97 29.24
N LEU A 358 29.81 -10.72 28.15
CA LEU A 358 30.86 -11.39 27.41
C LEU A 358 31.71 -10.38 26.64
N ARG A 359 31.10 -9.32 26.08
CA ARG A 359 31.82 -8.23 25.41
C ARG A 359 32.81 -7.54 26.35
N VAL A 360 32.38 -7.24 27.59
CA VAL A 360 33.24 -6.71 28.66
C VAL A 360 34.40 -7.66 28.96
N HIS A 361 34.13 -8.97 29.10
CA HIS A 361 35.17 -9.96 29.38
C HIS A 361 36.19 -10.09 28.24
N LEU A 362 35.72 -10.10 26.99
CA LEU A 362 36.56 -10.14 25.79
C LEU A 362 37.29 -8.82 25.54
N GLY A 363 36.85 -7.72 26.17
CA GLY A 363 37.41 -6.38 25.98
C GLY A 363 37.17 -5.82 24.58
N ILE A 364 36.08 -6.23 23.95
CA ILE A 364 35.56 -5.63 22.72
C ILE A 364 34.58 -4.52 23.07
N GLU A 365 34.01 -3.85 22.07
CA GLU A 365 33.07 -2.74 22.29
C GLU A 365 31.85 -3.20 23.11
N ASP A 366 31.69 -2.59 24.29
CA ASP A 366 30.63 -2.84 25.27
C ASP A 366 29.85 -1.55 25.57
N ASN A 367 28.72 -1.65 26.29
CA ASN A 367 27.85 -0.51 26.57
C ASN A 367 28.53 0.62 27.37
N SER A 368 29.48 0.33 28.27
CA SER A 368 30.21 1.37 29.01
C SER A 368 31.18 2.11 28.09
N ARG A 369 31.84 1.40 27.15
CA ARG A 369 32.66 2.02 26.09
C ARG A 369 31.83 2.91 25.17
N ARG A 370 30.65 2.44 24.73
CA ARG A 370 29.72 3.23 23.90
C ARG A 370 29.28 4.51 24.60
N TYR A 371 28.90 4.41 25.88
CA TYR A 371 28.58 5.58 26.69
C TYR A 371 29.74 6.59 26.74
N ALA A 372 30.96 6.13 27.04
CA ALA A 372 32.13 7.00 27.11
C ALA A 372 32.42 7.67 25.76
N ARG A 373 32.33 6.92 24.65
CA ARG A 373 32.51 7.44 23.29
C ARG A 373 31.46 8.51 22.97
N ASP A 374 30.19 8.21 23.19
CA ASP A 374 29.10 9.12 22.83
C ASP A 374 29.10 10.37 23.74
N CYS A 375 29.51 10.23 25.01
CA CYS A 375 29.74 11.35 25.93
C CYS A 375 30.91 12.25 25.48
N HIS A 376 32.03 11.65 25.07
CA HIS A 376 33.16 12.37 24.52
C HIS A 376 32.77 13.08 23.21
N ALA A 377 32.13 12.38 22.28
CA ALA A 377 31.65 12.92 21.01
C ALA A 377 30.74 14.13 21.21
N LEU A 378 29.77 14.04 22.12
CA LEU A 378 28.88 15.16 22.43
C LEU A 378 29.64 16.33 23.08
N THR A 379 30.63 16.06 23.93
CA THR A 379 31.49 17.12 24.50
C THR A 379 32.27 17.83 23.40
N THR A 380 32.86 17.07 22.48
CA THR A 380 33.60 17.62 21.34
C THR A 380 32.71 18.55 20.53
N LEU A 381 31.48 18.14 20.22
CA LEU A 381 30.52 18.98 19.49
C LEU A 381 30.15 20.26 20.26
N LEU A 382 29.91 20.17 21.56
CA LEU A 382 29.56 21.34 22.38
C LEU A 382 30.74 22.33 22.50
N ALA A 383 31.98 21.83 22.47
CA ALA A 383 33.18 22.65 22.62
C ALA A 383 33.70 23.22 21.30
N SER A 384 33.49 22.53 20.17
CA SER A 384 34.06 22.92 18.87
C SER A 384 33.12 23.70 17.96
N ARG A 385 31.80 23.62 18.17
CA ARG A 385 30.78 24.20 17.27
C ARG A 385 30.28 25.54 17.79
N GLY A 386 30.02 26.47 16.88
CA GLY A 386 29.45 27.78 17.21
C GLY A 386 27.96 27.69 17.59
N LYS A 387 27.23 26.75 16.98
CA LYS A 387 25.82 26.50 17.26
C LYS A 387 25.54 25.00 17.32
N VAL A 388 24.88 24.56 18.40
CA VAL A 388 24.43 23.16 18.55
C VAL A 388 22.97 23.16 18.99
N ARG A 389 22.14 22.51 18.19
CA ARG A 389 20.74 22.22 18.50
C ARG A 389 20.57 20.73 18.74
N LEU A 390 19.98 20.36 19.87
CA LEU A 390 19.71 18.98 20.26
C LEU A 390 18.20 18.75 20.32
N ILE A 391 17.68 17.87 19.48
CA ILE A 391 16.25 17.55 19.41
C ILE A 391 16.00 16.19 20.06
N VAL A 392 14.96 16.12 20.89
CA VAL A 392 14.58 14.94 21.65
C VAL A 392 13.10 14.65 21.42
N ALA A 393 12.76 13.45 20.96
CA ALA A 393 11.37 13.04 20.76
C ALA A 393 10.81 12.32 21.99
N ARG A 394 9.50 12.44 22.21
CA ARG A 394 8.76 11.68 23.24
C ARG A 394 8.26 10.34 22.72
N ARG A 395 8.11 10.17 21.40
CA ARG A 395 7.56 8.98 20.75
C ARG A 395 8.29 8.65 19.45
N ASN A 396 8.33 7.37 19.12
CA ASN A 396 8.81 6.89 17.82
C ASN A 396 7.71 6.96 16.74
N ALA A 397 7.99 6.46 15.53
CA ALA A 397 7.03 6.40 14.42
C ALA A 397 5.80 5.53 14.69
N ASN A 398 5.92 4.53 15.56
CA ASN A 398 4.82 3.64 15.97
C ASN A 398 3.96 4.25 17.09
N GLY A 399 4.35 5.41 17.62
CA GLY A 399 3.70 6.06 18.76
C GLY A 399 4.14 5.52 20.13
N ASP A 400 5.13 4.61 20.18
CA ASP A 400 5.69 4.11 21.43
C ASP A 400 6.50 5.20 22.14
N PRO A 401 6.45 5.28 23.48
CA PRO A 401 7.18 6.28 24.24
C PRO A 401 8.70 6.06 24.16
N LEU A 402 9.43 7.14 23.90
CA LEU A 402 10.89 7.20 23.95
C LEU A 402 11.36 7.89 25.23
N ALA A 403 12.43 7.33 25.82
CA ALA A 403 13.13 7.99 26.91
C ALA A 403 14.16 9.00 26.37
N PRO A 404 14.36 10.14 27.03
CA PRO A 404 15.42 11.08 26.67
C PRO A 404 16.79 10.45 26.94
N SER A 405 17.80 10.81 26.14
CA SER A 405 19.17 10.30 26.33
C SER A 405 19.68 10.53 27.75
N ARG A 406 20.28 9.51 28.37
CA ARG A 406 20.96 9.66 29.66
C ARG A 406 22.09 10.72 29.66
N LEU A 407 22.66 11.07 28.50
CA LEU A 407 23.67 12.14 28.40
C LEU A 407 23.08 13.52 28.75
N LEU A 408 21.77 13.71 28.52
CA LEU A 408 21.04 14.90 28.97
C LEU A 408 20.88 14.94 30.50
N PHE A 409 21.31 13.94 31.25
CA PHE A 409 21.29 13.98 32.72
C PHE A 409 22.67 13.91 33.35
N ALA A 410 23.73 13.93 32.53
CA ALA A 410 25.12 14.07 32.99
C ALA A 410 25.39 15.52 33.44
N THR A 411 24.72 16.01 34.48
CA THR A 411 24.83 17.40 34.97
C THR A 411 24.46 17.49 36.46
N ASP A 412 24.36 18.69 37.02
CA ASP A 412 23.96 18.90 38.41
C ASP A 412 22.50 18.49 38.66
N PRO A 413 22.14 18.08 39.90
CA PRO A 413 20.79 17.62 40.24
C PRO A 413 19.66 18.61 39.93
N ASP A 414 19.91 19.93 40.06
CA ASP A 414 18.88 20.94 39.82
C ASP A 414 18.56 21.06 38.32
N THR A 415 19.59 21.00 37.47
CA THR A 415 19.42 20.95 36.02
C THR A 415 18.77 19.65 35.55
N ILE A 416 19.10 18.51 36.17
CA ILE A 416 18.41 17.23 35.92
C ILE A 416 16.90 17.39 36.19
N ALA A 417 16.52 17.91 37.35
CA ALA A 417 15.12 18.10 37.71
C ALA A 417 14.37 19.01 36.70
N LYS A 418 15.01 20.10 36.26
CA LYS A 418 14.44 20.99 35.22
C LYS A 418 14.23 20.26 33.89
N ARG A 419 15.19 19.45 33.44
CA ARG A 419 15.08 18.67 32.19
C ARG A 419 13.99 17.61 32.27
N VAL A 420 13.89 16.89 33.40
CA VAL A 420 12.81 15.92 33.65
C VAL A 420 11.45 16.61 33.62
N LEU A 421 11.29 17.75 34.29
CA LEU A 421 10.04 18.52 34.27
C LEU A 421 9.71 19.08 32.88
N SER A 422 10.71 19.48 32.08
CA SER A 422 10.48 19.91 30.69
C SER A 422 10.05 18.75 29.79
N PHE A 423 10.61 17.56 30.01
CA PHE A 423 10.35 16.41 29.17
C PHE A 423 9.01 15.73 29.51
N PHE A 424 8.75 15.47 30.79
CA PHE A 424 7.57 14.75 31.29
C PHE A 424 6.47 15.65 31.86
N GLY A 425 6.75 16.93 32.11
CA GLY A 425 5.73 17.85 32.60
C GLY A 425 4.64 18.10 31.57
N LYS A 426 3.49 18.61 32.04
CA LYS A 426 2.42 19.16 31.19
C LYS A 426 2.84 20.49 30.53
N GLY A 427 4.09 20.60 30.11
CA GLY A 427 4.62 21.75 29.37
C GLY A 427 4.08 21.70 27.95
N ALA A 428 3.49 22.83 27.54
CA ALA A 428 2.83 23.15 26.28
C ALA A 428 2.53 21.92 25.41
N GLU A 429 1.24 21.60 25.23
CA GLU A 429 0.84 20.87 24.01
C GLU A 429 1.65 21.45 22.87
N PRO A 430 2.29 20.59 22.03
CA PRO A 430 3.05 21.08 20.88
C PRO A 430 2.14 22.09 20.27
N SER A 431 2.60 23.33 20.20
CA SER A 431 1.76 24.32 19.62
C SER A 431 1.69 23.90 18.15
N ARG A 432 0.65 23.14 17.80
CA ARG A 432 -0.25 23.50 16.74
C ARG A 432 -0.78 24.92 17.04
N ARG A 433 0.12 25.89 17.26
CA ARG A 433 -0.02 27.24 16.75
C ARG A 433 -0.41 26.97 15.33
N GLU A 434 -1.71 26.95 15.08
CA GLU A 434 -2.44 27.63 14.04
C GLU A 434 -1.67 27.95 12.74
N LEU A 435 -0.68 27.14 12.36
CA LEU A 435 0.03 27.15 11.09
C LEU A 435 -0.93 26.69 10.00
N ALA A 436 -1.93 25.89 10.37
CA ALA A 436 -3.10 25.58 9.56
C ALA A 436 -3.90 26.83 9.13
N LYS A 437 -3.67 28.01 9.72
CA LYS A 437 -4.32 29.27 9.30
C LYS A 437 -3.37 30.33 8.72
N VAL A 438 -2.03 30.20 8.79
CA VAL A 438 -1.13 31.30 8.41
C VAL A 438 0.10 30.92 7.55
N SER A 439 0.45 29.64 7.33
CA SER A 439 1.67 29.32 6.53
C SER A 439 1.50 28.27 5.46
N VAL A 440 0.29 28.18 4.91
CA VAL A 440 0.13 27.71 3.55
C VAL A 440 -0.04 28.98 2.72
N PRO A 441 0.97 29.41 1.93
CA PRO A 441 0.75 30.41 0.88
C PRO A 441 -0.58 30.07 0.16
N PRO A 442 -1.44 31.02 -0.25
CA PRO A 442 -2.73 30.71 -0.88
C PRO A 442 -2.65 29.69 -2.03
N ASP A 443 -1.49 29.61 -2.66
CA ASP A 443 -1.00 28.72 -3.70
C ASP A 443 -0.70 27.26 -3.26
N GLN A 444 -0.58 26.98 -1.96
CA GLN A 444 -0.30 25.65 -1.39
C GLN A 444 -1.52 24.98 -0.70
N ARG A 445 -2.73 25.56 -0.75
CA ARG A 445 -3.93 24.80 -0.38
C ARG A 445 -4.04 23.58 -1.28
N SER A 446 -4.57 22.46 -0.77
CA SER A 446 -4.83 21.28 -1.60
C SER A 446 -5.54 21.73 -2.89
N GLN A 447 -4.84 21.64 -4.02
CA GLN A 447 -5.38 22.03 -5.31
C GLN A 447 -6.36 20.98 -5.83
N PHE A 448 -6.42 19.81 -5.18
CA PHE A 448 -7.42 18.80 -5.43
C PHE A 448 -8.78 19.36 -5.06
N LYS A 449 -9.59 19.63 -6.08
CA LYS A 449 -10.99 20.04 -5.96
C LYS A 449 -11.87 18.89 -6.37
N VAL A 450 -13.01 18.74 -5.71
CA VAL A 450 -14.05 17.81 -6.20
C VAL A 450 -14.51 18.32 -7.57
N PRO A 451 -14.42 17.50 -8.63
CA PRO A 451 -14.73 17.95 -9.98
C PRO A 451 -16.23 18.22 -10.12
N LEU A 452 -16.61 19.44 -10.54
CA LEU A 452 -18.03 19.78 -10.74
C LEU A 452 -18.62 19.02 -11.95
N PRO A 453 -19.92 18.68 -11.92
CA PRO A 453 -20.60 18.10 -13.06
C PRO A 453 -20.48 18.96 -14.31
N VAL A 454 -20.09 18.35 -15.43
CA VAL A 454 -20.00 19.02 -16.73
C VAL A 454 -21.37 18.96 -17.39
N LYS A 455 -21.88 20.12 -17.83
CA LYS A 455 -23.17 20.15 -18.54
C LYS A 455 -23.06 19.50 -19.92
N SER A 456 -23.93 18.55 -20.19
CA SER A 456 -24.10 17.93 -21.51
C SER A 456 -25.03 18.76 -22.40
N GLU A 457 -24.73 18.83 -23.70
CA GLU A 457 -25.64 19.42 -24.69
C GLU A 457 -26.87 18.54 -24.96
N THR A 458 -26.78 17.25 -24.66
CA THR A 458 -27.85 16.27 -24.84
C THR A 458 -28.16 15.59 -23.51
N PRO A 459 -29.22 16.03 -22.80
CA PRO A 459 -29.64 15.39 -21.57
C PRO A 459 -30.09 13.94 -21.82
N LYS A 460 -29.79 13.06 -20.87
CA LYS A 460 -30.18 11.64 -20.90
C LYS A 460 -31.70 11.49 -20.97
N ARG A 461 -32.18 10.57 -21.82
CA ARG A 461 -33.63 10.29 -22.03
C ARG A 461 -33.98 8.82 -21.91
N ASP A 462 -32.98 7.97 -21.80
CA ASP A 462 -33.02 6.52 -21.64
C ASP A 462 -32.56 6.19 -20.23
N PHE A 463 -33.38 5.47 -19.46
CA PHE A 463 -33.11 5.20 -18.05
C PHE A 463 -33.24 3.72 -17.75
N TYR A 464 -32.29 3.13 -17.01
CA TYR A 464 -32.48 1.82 -16.41
C TYR A 464 -33.32 1.93 -15.13
N VAL A 465 -34.27 1.03 -14.92
CA VAL A 465 -35.15 1.07 -13.72
C VAL A 465 -34.40 1.05 -12.38
N THR A 466 -33.20 0.48 -12.34
CA THR A 466 -32.33 0.44 -11.14
C THR A 466 -31.58 1.76 -10.88
N GLU A 467 -31.49 2.67 -11.87
CA GLU A 467 -30.66 3.86 -11.76
C GLU A 467 -31.31 4.98 -10.92
N PHE A 468 -32.64 5.02 -10.83
CA PHE A 468 -33.38 6.05 -10.09
C PHE A 468 -33.05 6.07 -8.60
N ARG A 469 -32.80 4.90 -8.00
CA ARG A 469 -32.36 4.78 -6.61
C ARG A 469 -31.02 5.49 -6.39
N ASN A 470 -30.08 5.33 -7.31
CA ASN A 470 -28.75 5.94 -7.18
C ASN A 470 -28.84 7.48 -7.18
N TYR A 471 -29.74 8.05 -7.98
CA TYR A 471 -29.98 9.48 -7.99
C TYR A 471 -30.54 9.99 -6.66
N LEU A 472 -31.52 9.28 -6.07
CA LEU A 472 -32.10 9.65 -4.78
C LEU A 472 -31.09 9.60 -3.63
N VAL A 473 -30.13 8.66 -3.69
CA VAL A 473 -29.10 8.52 -2.65
C VAL A 473 -28.06 9.62 -2.77
N SER A 474 -27.59 9.91 -3.99
CA SER A 474 -26.68 11.03 -4.24
C SER A 474 -26.67 11.40 -5.73
N PRO A 475 -27.16 12.59 -6.12
CA PRO A 475 -27.12 13.08 -7.50
C PRO A 475 -25.69 13.16 -8.07
N TYR A 476 -24.70 13.47 -7.23
CA TYR A 476 -23.32 13.58 -7.67
C TYR A 476 -22.69 12.22 -7.97
N ARG A 477 -22.88 11.22 -7.11
CA ARG A 477 -22.41 9.85 -7.38
C ARG A 477 -23.17 9.22 -8.54
N TYR A 478 -24.46 9.54 -8.69
CA TYR A 478 -25.22 9.20 -9.90
C TYR A 478 -24.55 9.78 -11.15
N TYR A 479 -24.14 11.05 -11.12
CA TYR A 479 -23.41 11.66 -12.24
C TYR A 479 -22.10 10.92 -12.53
N LEU A 480 -21.27 10.63 -11.52
CA LEU A 480 -20.02 9.92 -11.71
C LEU A 480 -20.23 8.53 -12.36
N LYS A 481 -21.24 7.78 -11.89
CA LYS A 481 -21.54 6.43 -12.36
C LYS A 481 -22.21 6.37 -13.72
N HIS A 482 -23.30 7.11 -13.90
CA HIS A 482 -24.23 6.94 -15.01
C HIS A 482 -24.08 7.99 -16.12
N ILE A 483 -23.49 9.15 -15.81
CA ILE A 483 -23.27 10.22 -16.79
C ILE A 483 -21.80 10.25 -17.23
N ALA A 484 -20.85 10.26 -16.28
CA ALA A 484 -19.42 10.22 -16.57
C ALA A 484 -18.90 8.79 -16.86
N GLY A 485 -19.66 7.76 -16.50
CA GLY A 485 -19.33 6.37 -16.81
C GLY A 485 -18.14 5.82 -16.05
N LEU A 486 -17.80 6.40 -14.88
CA LEU A 486 -16.68 5.96 -14.06
C LEU A 486 -17.01 4.62 -13.42
N ARG A 487 -16.04 3.70 -13.50
CA ARG A 487 -16.10 2.37 -12.88
C ARG A 487 -14.85 2.15 -12.07
N GLU A 488 -15.03 1.56 -10.90
CA GLU A 488 -13.94 0.95 -10.16
C GLU A 488 -13.49 -0.30 -10.91
N VAL A 489 -12.18 -0.55 -10.90
CA VAL A 489 -11.57 -1.77 -11.45
C VAL A 489 -10.61 -2.26 -10.37
N THR A 490 -10.75 -3.52 -9.99
CA THR A 490 -9.91 -4.14 -8.96
C THR A 490 -9.10 -5.29 -9.56
N ASP A 491 -7.87 -5.45 -9.09
CA ASP A 491 -6.95 -6.53 -9.50
C ASP A 491 -6.85 -7.65 -8.46
N GLY A 492 -7.38 -7.43 -7.25
CA GLY A 492 -7.41 -8.40 -6.15
C GLY A 492 -8.70 -9.22 -6.11
N PHE A 493 -8.85 -10.18 -7.03
CA PHE A 493 -9.96 -11.14 -6.93
C PHE A 493 -9.69 -12.14 -5.80
N GLU A 494 -10.25 -11.89 -4.62
CA GLU A 494 -10.18 -12.80 -3.48
C GLU A 494 -11.45 -13.64 -3.33
N GLU A 495 -12.62 -13.02 -3.41
CA GLU A 495 -13.92 -13.66 -3.24
C GLU A 495 -14.99 -12.99 -4.10
N LEU A 496 -16.12 -13.67 -4.32
CA LEU A 496 -17.28 -13.02 -4.92
C LEU A 496 -17.78 -11.94 -3.97
N ASP A 497 -17.86 -10.71 -4.44
CA ASP A 497 -18.56 -9.67 -3.70
C ASP A 497 -20.06 -10.00 -3.59
N ALA A 498 -20.80 -9.19 -2.83
CA ALA A 498 -22.23 -9.43 -2.64
C ALA A 498 -23.03 -9.37 -3.96
N GLY A 499 -22.56 -8.59 -4.95
CA GLY A 499 -23.17 -8.46 -6.26
C GLY A 499 -22.96 -9.72 -7.11
N ALA A 500 -21.71 -10.11 -7.31
CA ALA A 500 -21.29 -11.30 -8.04
C ALA A 500 -21.88 -12.59 -7.44
N PHE A 501 -21.99 -12.67 -6.11
CA PHE A 501 -22.70 -13.79 -5.47
C PHE A 501 -24.19 -13.81 -5.81
N GLY A 502 -24.83 -12.64 -5.90
CA GLY A 502 -26.21 -12.50 -6.38
C GLY A 502 -26.35 -12.94 -7.83
N ASP A 503 -25.46 -12.45 -8.69
CA ASP A 503 -25.43 -12.76 -10.12
C ASP A 503 -25.25 -14.27 -10.37
N LEU A 504 -24.40 -14.95 -9.59
CA LEU A 504 -24.26 -16.42 -9.62
C LEU A 504 -25.60 -17.13 -9.39
N ILE A 505 -26.35 -16.73 -8.36
CA ILE A 505 -27.65 -17.34 -8.06
C ILE A 505 -28.67 -17.01 -9.15
N HIS A 506 -28.69 -15.77 -9.64
CA HIS A 506 -29.58 -15.32 -10.71
C HIS A 506 -29.32 -16.10 -12.01
N ALA A 507 -28.06 -16.29 -12.40
CA ALA A 507 -27.68 -17.04 -13.59
C ALA A 507 -28.15 -18.50 -13.53
N VAL A 508 -28.03 -19.15 -12.37
CA VAL A 508 -28.53 -20.53 -12.18
C VAL A 508 -30.05 -20.58 -12.22
N LEU A 509 -30.75 -19.64 -11.59
CA LEU A 509 -32.21 -19.57 -11.61
C LEU A 509 -32.76 -19.27 -13.01
N ASN A 510 -32.04 -18.47 -13.79
CA ASN A 510 -32.36 -18.22 -15.19
C ASN A 510 -32.27 -19.51 -16.03
N ARG A 511 -31.11 -20.20 -15.99
CA ARG A 511 -30.93 -21.48 -16.68
C ARG A 511 -32.00 -22.50 -16.28
N PHE A 512 -32.39 -22.51 -15.00
CA PHE A 512 -33.47 -23.35 -14.52
C PHE A 512 -34.83 -22.96 -15.09
N GLY A 513 -35.17 -21.66 -15.14
CA GLY A 513 -36.42 -21.18 -15.69
C GLY A 513 -36.60 -21.43 -17.19
N GLU A 514 -35.50 -21.45 -17.95
CA GLU A 514 -35.50 -21.80 -19.39
C GLU A 514 -35.59 -23.32 -19.63
N SER A 515 -35.29 -24.13 -18.61
CA SER A 515 -35.26 -25.59 -18.70
C SER A 515 -36.67 -26.20 -18.65
N ALA A 516 -36.83 -27.41 -19.20
CA ALA A 516 -38.09 -28.16 -19.12
C ALA A 516 -38.40 -28.60 -17.67
N GLU A 517 -37.36 -28.63 -16.83
CA GLU A 517 -37.39 -28.99 -15.43
C GLU A 517 -38.03 -27.90 -14.55
N SER A 518 -38.23 -26.68 -15.09
CA SER A 518 -38.99 -25.61 -14.43
C SER A 518 -40.45 -25.99 -14.13
N ASP A 519 -41.01 -26.91 -14.91
CA ASP A 519 -42.36 -27.45 -14.79
C ASP A 519 -42.52 -28.55 -13.75
N LEU A 520 -41.41 -28.99 -13.11
CA LEU A 520 -41.46 -30.04 -12.10
C LEU A 520 -42.15 -29.55 -10.82
N ALA A 521 -43.09 -30.35 -10.32
CA ALA A 521 -43.73 -30.16 -9.02
C ALA A 521 -43.12 -31.03 -7.91
N ASP A 522 -41.92 -31.58 -8.14
CA ASP A 522 -41.19 -32.45 -7.20
C ASP A 522 -39.92 -31.76 -6.68
N ALA A 523 -39.89 -31.46 -5.38
CA ALA A 523 -38.81 -30.69 -4.76
C ALA A 523 -37.42 -31.36 -4.85
N PRO A 524 -37.25 -32.68 -4.61
CA PRO A 524 -35.96 -33.35 -4.82
C PRO A 524 -35.41 -33.22 -6.24
N SER A 525 -36.26 -33.37 -7.26
CA SER A 525 -35.84 -33.25 -8.67
C SER A 525 -35.44 -31.82 -9.04
N VAL A 526 -36.18 -30.82 -8.54
CA VAL A 526 -35.82 -29.40 -8.69
C VAL A 526 -34.47 -29.10 -8.04
N ALA A 527 -34.24 -29.59 -6.81
CA ALA A 527 -32.97 -29.38 -6.11
C ALA A 527 -31.77 -30.02 -6.82
N ALA A 528 -31.95 -31.23 -7.37
CA ALA A 528 -30.90 -31.91 -8.14
C ALA A 528 -30.53 -31.11 -9.40
N THR A 529 -31.55 -30.63 -10.14
CA THR A 529 -31.36 -29.83 -11.36
C THR A 529 -30.63 -28.52 -11.06
N LEU A 530 -31.05 -27.77 -10.03
CA LEU A 530 -30.40 -26.52 -9.64
C LEU A 530 -28.93 -26.73 -9.22
N SER A 531 -28.64 -27.85 -8.54
CA SER A 531 -27.28 -28.21 -8.16
C SER A 531 -26.40 -28.49 -9.38
N GLU A 532 -26.92 -29.20 -10.38
CA GLU A 532 -26.19 -29.49 -11.62
C GLU A 532 -25.94 -28.22 -12.45
N LEU A 533 -26.95 -27.35 -12.57
CA LEU A 533 -26.80 -26.07 -13.27
C LEU A 533 -25.79 -25.13 -12.59
N LEU A 534 -25.72 -25.15 -11.25
CA LEU A 534 -24.71 -24.44 -10.49
C LEU A 534 -23.30 -24.97 -10.82
N ASP A 535 -23.09 -26.29 -10.81
CA ASP A 535 -21.79 -26.89 -11.10
C ASP A 535 -21.33 -26.58 -12.53
N GLN A 536 -22.25 -26.62 -13.49
CA GLN A 536 -21.98 -26.23 -14.88
C GLN A 536 -21.60 -24.76 -14.98
N HIS A 537 -22.34 -23.86 -14.33
CA HIS A 537 -22.06 -22.42 -14.40
C HIS A 537 -20.71 -22.07 -13.77
N VAL A 538 -20.39 -22.64 -12.61
CA VAL A 538 -19.09 -22.45 -11.94
C VAL A 538 -17.94 -22.97 -12.81
N ALA A 539 -18.12 -24.11 -13.47
CA ALA A 539 -17.12 -24.64 -14.40
C ALA A 539 -16.94 -23.75 -15.64
N ASP A 540 -18.02 -23.17 -16.17
CA ASP A 540 -17.98 -22.24 -17.30
C ASP A 540 -17.24 -20.93 -16.95
N GLU A 541 -17.43 -20.44 -15.72
CA GLU A 541 -16.95 -19.12 -15.27
C GLU A 541 -15.54 -19.17 -14.66
N PHE A 542 -15.26 -20.13 -13.79
CA PHE A 542 -13.99 -20.23 -13.02
C PHE A 542 -13.10 -21.41 -13.46
N GLY A 543 -13.57 -22.26 -14.37
CA GLY A 543 -12.81 -23.41 -14.85
C GLY A 543 -12.64 -24.52 -13.81
N VAL A 544 -11.50 -25.21 -13.86
CA VAL A 544 -11.26 -26.47 -13.12
C VAL A 544 -10.84 -26.26 -11.66
N SER A 545 -10.41 -25.05 -11.29
CA SER A 545 -9.86 -24.77 -9.95
C SER A 545 -10.21 -23.36 -9.45
N PRO A 546 -11.49 -23.09 -9.12
CA PRO A 546 -11.89 -21.85 -8.48
C PRO A 546 -11.16 -21.63 -7.14
N PRO A 547 -10.99 -20.38 -6.69
CA PRO A 547 -10.45 -20.08 -5.37
C PRO A 547 -11.24 -20.75 -4.23
N VAL A 548 -10.57 -21.03 -3.11
CA VAL A 548 -11.18 -21.71 -1.95
C VAL A 548 -12.35 -20.90 -1.36
N SER A 549 -12.22 -19.58 -1.33
CA SER A 549 -13.27 -18.63 -0.98
C SER A 549 -14.51 -18.81 -1.88
N VAL A 550 -14.31 -18.83 -3.20
CA VAL A 550 -15.37 -19.07 -4.18
C VAL A 550 -16.00 -20.45 -3.99
N LEU A 551 -15.21 -21.51 -3.77
CA LEU A 551 -15.74 -22.85 -3.48
C LEU A 551 -16.68 -22.87 -2.26
N LEU A 552 -16.30 -22.15 -1.19
CA LEU A 552 -17.16 -22.01 -0.01
C LEU A 552 -18.46 -21.27 -0.34
N GLN A 553 -18.39 -20.20 -1.14
CA GLN A 553 -19.55 -19.44 -1.58
C GLN A 553 -20.45 -20.27 -2.51
N VAL A 554 -19.90 -21.08 -3.40
CA VAL A 554 -20.65 -22.03 -4.25
C VAL A 554 -21.45 -23.00 -3.39
N GLU A 555 -20.85 -23.56 -2.34
CA GLU A 555 -21.59 -24.43 -1.42
C GLU A 555 -22.68 -23.68 -0.63
N GLN A 556 -22.45 -22.42 -0.27
CA GLN A 556 -23.50 -21.58 0.32
C GLN A 556 -24.66 -21.32 -0.67
N ALA A 557 -24.36 -21.04 -1.95
CA ALA A 557 -25.36 -20.88 -3.00
C ALA A 557 -26.15 -22.19 -3.19
N ARG A 558 -25.47 -23.34 -3.21
CA ARG A 558 -26.09 -24.67 -3.32
C ARG A 558 -27.10 -24.93 -2.20
N LEU A 559 -26.76 -24.58 -0.95
CA LEU A 559 -27.68 -24.72 0.19
C LEU A 559 -28.94 -23.85 0.02
N ARG A 560 -28.80 -22.60 -0.44
CA ARG A 560 -29.92 -21.69 -0.69
C ARG A 560 -30.81 -22.19 -1.84
N LEU A 561 -30.22 -22.63 -2.94
CA LEU A 561 -30.95 -23.20 -4.08
C LEU A 561 -31.70 -24.49 -3.69
N LYS A 562 -31.11 -25.33 -2.85
CA LYS A 562 -31.78 -26.52 -2.30
C LYS A 562 -32.96 -26.16 -1.40
N ALA A 563 -32.84 -25.10 -0.61
CA ALA A 563 -33.92 -24.59 0.23
C ALA A 563 -35.02 -23.90 -0.59
N PHE A 564 -34.69 -23.38 -1.77
CA PHE A 564 -35.63 -22.83 -2.74
C PHE A 564 -36.49 -23.90 -3.44
N ALA A 565 -35.95 -25.09 -3.67
CA ALA A 565 -36.64 -26.14 -4.41
C ALA A 565 -38.04 -26.54 -3.86
N PRO A 566 -38.27 -26.68 -2.54
CA PRO A 566 -39.62 -26.90 -1.99
C PRO A 566 -40.60 -25.78 -2.30
N TRP A 567 -40.15 -24.52 -2.26
CA TRP A 567 -40.98 -23.38 -2.61
C TRP A 567 -41.37 -23.43 -4.10
N GLN A 568 -40.41 -23.66 -4.99
CA GLN A 568 -40.65 -23.75 -6.44
C GLN A 568 -41.64 -24.85 -6.79
N ALA A 569 -41.43 -26.06 -6.26
CA ALA A 569 -42.32 -27.19 -6.48
C ALA A 569 -43.74 -26.91 -5.95
N GLY A 570 -43.85 -26.29 -4.76
CA GLY A 570 -45.13 -25.88 -4.18
C GLY A 570 -45.83 -24.79 -4.98
N TRP A 571 -45.08 -23.84 -5.55
CA TRP A 571 -45.61 -22.79 -6.41
C TRP A 571 -46.17 -23.36 -7.71
N ARG A 572 -45.43 -24.28 -8.35
CA ARG A 572 -45.91 -25.03 -9.53
C ARG A 572 -47.15 -25.87 -9.21
N ALA A 573 -47.18 -26.54 -8.07
CA ALA A 573 -48.33 -27.34 -7.62
C ALA A 573 -49.61 -26.50 -7.39
N LYS A 574 -49.47 -25.19 -7.10
CA LYS A 574 -50.60 -24.25 -7.02
C LYS A 574 -51.16 -23.85 -8.39
N GLY A 575 -50.52 -24.25 -9.50
CA GLY A 575 -50.96 -23.97 -10.87
C GLY A 575 -50.25 -22.79 -11.55
N TRP A 576 -49.19 -22.25 -10.95
CA TRP A 576 -48.37 -21.20 -11.56
C TRP A 576 -47.38 -21.79 -12.57
N GLU A 577 -47.10 -21.02 -13.62
CA GLU A 577 -46.19 -21.38 -14.72
C GLU A 577 -45.19 -20.25 -14.93
N ILE A 578 -43.91 -20.58 -15.00
CA ILE A 578 -42.89 -19.63 -15.41
C ILE A 578 -43.12 -19.31 -16.89
N ARG A 579 -43.27 -18.03 -17.23
CA ARG A 579 -43.46 -17.57 -18.61
C ARG A 579 -42.25 -16.85 -19.17
N TYR A 580 -41.58 -16.06 -18.32
CA TYR A 580 -40.38 -15.33 -18.70
C TYR A 580 -39.37 -15.36 -17.55
N VAL A 581 -38.09 -15.46 -17.89
CA VAL A 581 -36.95 -15.32 -16.96
C VAL A 581 -35.87 -14.44 -17.57
N GLU A 582 -35.18 -13.66 -16.74
CA GLU A 582 -34.17 -12.66 -17.13
C GLU A 582 -34.59 -11.81 -18.36
N GLN A 583 -35.88 -11.50 -18.46
CA GLN A 583 -36.45 -10.93 -19.68
C GLN A 583 -36.05 -9.46 -19.78
N LYS A 584 -35.17 -9.18 -20.76
CA LYS A 584 -34.78 -7.81 -21.10
C LYS A 584 -35.92 -7.13 -21.85
N VAL A 585 -36.29 -5.93 -21.40
CA VAL A 585 -37.24 -5.04 -22.06
C VAL A 585 -36.57 -3.68 -22.19
N GLU A 586 -36.48 -3.16 -23.41
CA GLU A 586 -35.71 -1.95 -23.70
C GLU A 586 -36.57 -0.86 -24.32
N ASN A 587 -36.21 0.39 -24.03
CA ASN A 587 -36.73 1.59 -24.69
C ASN A 587 -38.26 1.76 -24.56
N VAL A 588 -38.86 1.33 -23.44
CA VAL A 588 -40.30 1.47 -23.22
C VAL A 588 -40.66 2.94 -23.05
N PRO A 589 -41.48 3.53 -23.95
CA PRO A 589 -41.78 4.95 -23.91
C PRO A 589 -42.68 5.27 -22.72
N CYS A 590 -42.23 6.21 -21.89
CA CYS A 590 -42.93 6.65 -20.69
C CYS A 590 -43.20 8.16 -20.72
N GLN A 591 -44.39 8.53 -20.25
CA GLN A 591 -44.76 9.91 -19.96
C GLN A 591 -45.70 9.90 -18.75
N PHE A 592 -45.13 10.11 -17.57
CA PHE A 592 -45.89 10.08 -16.31
C PHE A 592 -46.32 11.49 -15.91
N ALA A 593 -47.57 11.62 -15.44
CA ALA A 593 -48.14 12.84 -14.88
C ALA A 593 -47.96 14.12 -15.73
N GLY A 594 -47.92 13.99 -17.06
CA GLY A 594 -47.71 15.14 -17.97
C GLY A 594 -46.29 15.71 -17.98
N GLY A 595 -45.34 15.04 -17.32
CA GLY A 595 -43.92 15.39 -17.29
C GLY A 595 -43.17 15.10 -18.60
N PRO A 596 -41.83 15.13 -18.58
CA PRO A 596 -41.01 14.93 -19.76
C PRO A 596 -41.20 13.53 -20.35
N ARG A 597 -40.94 13.40 -21.66
CA ARG A 597 -40.91 12.09 -22.32
C ARG A 597 -39.54 11.46 -22.12
N PHE A 598 -39.53 10.20 -21.73
CA PHE A 598 -38.33 9.40 -21.55
C PHE A 598 -38.63 7.94 -21.90
N THR A 599 -37.60 7.12 -21.89
CA THR A 599 -37.70 5.68 -22.08
C THR A 599 -37.11 4.97 -20.88
N ILE A 600 -37.73 3.87 -20.48
CA ILE A 600 -37.18 2.99 -19.45
C ILE A 600 -36.78 1.65 -20.05
N SER A 601 -35.67 1.13 -19.56
CA SER A 601 -35.15 -0.19 -19.86
C SER A 601 -34.96 -0.94 -18.56
N GLY A 602 -35.10 -2.25 -18.60
CA GLY A 602 -34.89 -3.08 -17.43
C GLY A 602 -34.84 -4.55 -17.78
N ARG A 603 -34.49 -5.33 -16.78
CA ARG A 603 -34.52 -6.78 -16.86
C ARG A 603 -35.39 -7.27 -15.72
N ILE A 604 -36.39 -8.08 -16.06
CA ILE A 604 -37.28 -8.65 -15.06
C ILE A 604 -36.81 -10.08 -14.81
N ASP A 605 -36.40 -10.37 -13.58
CA ASP A 605 -35.81 -11.67 -13.22
C ASP A 605 -36.76 -12.84 -13.53
N ARG A 606 -38.05 -12.70 -13.19
CA ARG A 606 -39.05 -13.74 -13.44
C ARG A 606 -40.49 -13.23 -13.53
N ILE A 607 -41.26 -13.78 -14.47
CA ILE A 607 -42.69 -13.53 -14.64
C ILE A 607 -43.43 -14.87 -14.74
N ASP A 608 -44.41 -15.05 -13.86
CA ASP A 608 -45.25 -16.24 -13.79
C ASP A 608 -46.71 -15.93 -14.17
N TYR A 609 -47.38 -16.90 -14.77
CA TYR A 609 -48.79 -16.84 -15.12
C TYR A 609 -49.58 -17.97 -14.45
N HIS A 610 -50.78 -17.66 -13.97
CA HIS A 610 -51.72 -18.65 -13.43
C HIS A 610 -52.95 -18.78 -14.33
N PRO A 611 -53.01 -19.78 -15.22
CA PRO A 611 -54.11 -19.94 -16.18
C PRO A 611 -55.51 -20.02 -15.54
N GLY A 612 -55.63 -20.68 -14.38
CA GLY A 612 -56.92 -20.84 -13.69
C GLY A 612 -57.48 -19.59 -12.98
N ARG A 613 -56.67 -18.53 -12.83
CA ARG A 613 -57.04 -17.27 -12.16
C ARG A 613 -56.93 -16.07 -13.09
N ASP A 614 -56.32 -16.26 -14.27
CA ASP A 614 -55.92 -15.19 -15.18
C ASP A 614 -55.14 -14.08 -14.46
N ALA A 615 -54.15 -14.50 -13.66
CA ALA A 615 -53.33 -13.63 -12.83
C ALA A 615 -51.84 -13.80 -13.15
N TRP A 616 -51.08 -12.72 -13.00
CA TRP A 616 -49.64 -12.66 -13.25
C TRP A 616 -48.89 -12.32 -11.97
N ALA A 617 -47.69 -12.88 -11.81
CA ALA A 617 -46.78 -12.55 -10.71
C ALA A 617 -45.42 -12.19 -11.28
N ILE A 618 -44.89 -11.03 -10.89
CA ILE A 618 -43.55 -10.57 -11.24
C ILE A 618 -42.68 -10.70 -10.00
N PHE A 619 -41.59 -11.46 -10.13
CA PHE A 619 -40.63 -11.70 -9.07
C PHE A 619 -39.29 -11.03 -9.38
N ASP A 620 -38.70 -10.46 -8.33
CA ASP A 620 -37.30 -10.07 -8.27
C ASP A 620 -36.61 -10.90 -7.18
N TYR A 621 -35.47 -11.51 -7.52
CA TYR A 621 -34.75 -12.42 -6.64
C TYR A 621 -33.85 -11.64 -5.69
N LYS A 622 -34.08 -11.77 -4.38
CA LYS A 622 -33.26 -11.11 -3.35
C LYS A 622 -32.43 -12.12 -2.56
N THR A 623 -31.12 -12.08 -2.73
CA THR A 623 -30.12 -12.95 -2.08
C THR A 623 -29.45 -12.31 -0.86
N GLY A 624 -29.85 -11.08 -0.48
CA GLY A 624 -29.30 -10.36 0.67
C GLY A 624 -29.64 -11.01 2.03
N GLU A 625 -28.82 -10.73 3.06
CA GLU A 625 -28.87 -11.43 4.35
C GLU A 625 -30.22 -11.38 5.08
N LYS A 626 -30.86 -10.21 5.10
CA LYS A 626 -32.03 -9.93 5.96
C LYS A 626 -33.38 -10.21 5.30
N GLY A 627 -33.38 -10.55 4.02
CA GLY A 627 -34.59 -10.83 3.27
C GLY A 627 -35.69 -9.79 3.40
N LEU A 628 -35.42 -8.54 3.08
CA LEU A 628 -36.37 -7.44 3.28
C LEU A 628 -37.64 -7.61 2.43
N SER A 629 -38.77 -7.08 2.90
CA SER A 629 -40.00 -7.01 2.11
C SER A 629 -39.93 -5.89 1.07
N PRO A 630 -40.76 -5.93 0.00
CA PRO A 630 -40.85 -4.83 -0.96
C PRO A 630 -41.09 -3.48 -0.27
N GLU A 631 -42.01 -3.41 0.70
CA GLU A 631 -42.30 -2.17 1.44
C GLU A 631 -41.07 -1.58 2.14
N LYS A 632 -40.28 -2.41 2.83
CA LYS A 632 -39.08 -1.92 3.55
C LYS A 632 -37.94 -1.52 2.63
N THR A 633 -37.93 -2.02 1.40
CA THR A 633 -36.86 -1.79 0.43
C THR A 633 -37.16 -0.56 -0.42
N HIS A 634 -38.41 -0.39 -0.81
CA HIS A 634 -38.85 0.68 -1.70
C HIS A 634 -39.35 1.92 -0.98
N ARG A 635 -39.77 1.81 0.29
CA ARG A 635 -40.28 2.95 1.06
C ARG A 635 -39.59 3.10 2.41
N HIS A 636 -39.21 4.33 2.72
CA HIS A 636 -38.70 4.72 4.04
C HIS A 636 -39.53 5.90 4.57
N LYS A 637 -40.10 5.76 5.78
CA LYS A 637 -41.03 6.76 6.35
C LYS A 637 -42.18 7.16 5.39
N LYS A 638 -42.64 6.20 4.56
CA LYS A 638 -43.67 6.35 3.52
C LYS A 638 -43.24 7.12 2.25
N GLU A 639 -41.98 7.54 2.15
CA GLU A 639 -41.41 8.13 0.95
C GLU A 639 -40.73 7.05 0.10
N TRP A 640 -40.80 7.18 -1.23
CA TRP A 640 -40.16 6.26 -2.16
C TRP A 640 -38.64 6.48 -2.21
N VAL A 641 -37.88 5.39 -2.05
CA VAL A 641 -36.40 5.39 -2.09
C VAL A 641 -35.83 4.45 -3.16
N ASP A 642 -36.67 3.59 -3.75
CA ASP A 642 -36.33 2.68 -4.84
C ASP A 642 -37.59 2.49 -5.71
N PHE A 643 -37.43 2.42 -7.03
CA PHE A 643 -38.54 2.34 -7.99
C PHE A 643 -38.48 1.09 -8.88
N GLN A 644 -37.52 0.19 -8.66
CA GLN A 644 -37.30 -0.98 -9.52
C GLN A 644 -38.57 -1.82 -9.73
N LEU A 645 -39.14 -2.37 -8.64
CA LEU A 645 -40.31 -3.23 -8.70
C LEU A 645 -41.60 -2.50 -9.16
N PRO A 646 -41.92 -1.27 -8.71
CA PRO A 646 -43.02 -0.48 -9.29
C PRO A 646 -42.91 -0.25 -10.79
N LEU A 647 -41.70 -0.02 -11.33
CA LEU A 647 -41.50 0.24 -12.76
C LEU A 647 -41.59 -1.03 -13.63
N TYR A 648 -41.37 -2.22 -13.06
CA TYR A 648 -41.54 -3.49 -13.78
C TYR A 648 -42.96 -3.66 -14.34
N ARG A 649 -43.99 -3.08 -13.72
CA ARG A 649 -45.37 -3.12 -14.24
C ARG A 649 -45.52 -2.42 -15.59
N HIS A 650 -44.68 -1.43 -15.90
CA HIS A 650 -44.71 -0.73 -17.18
C HIS A 650 -43.92 -1.51 -18.23
N LEU A 651 -42.79 -2.10 -17.86
CA LEU A 651 -42.01 -3.00 -18.72
C LEU A 651 -42.82 -4.25 -19.10
N ALA A 652 -43.53 -4.86 -18.15
CA ALA A 652 -44.28 -6.09 -18.38
C ALA A 652 -45.47 -5.90 -19.33
N LYS A 653 -46.07 -4.70 -19.40
CA LYS A 653 -47.15 -4.40 -20.35
C LYS A 653 -46.74 -4.61 -21.81
N GLU A 654 -45.49 -4.30 -22.16
CA GLU A 654 -44.95 -4.54 -23.50
C GLU A 654 -44.85 -6.03 -23.85
N LEU A 655 -44.75 -6.89 -22.82
CA LEU A 655 -44.73 -8.35 -22.97
C LEU A 655 -46.15 -8.96 -23.02
N GLY A 656 -47.20 -8.12 -23.08
CA GLY A 656 -48.59 -8.55 -23.04
C GLY A 656 -49.08 -8.95 -21.65
N VAL A 657 -48.33 -8.63 -20.59
CA VAL A 657 -48.73 -8.86 -19.20
C VAL A 657 -49.68 -7.74 -18.77
N GLY A 658 -50.94 -8.09 -18.53
CA GLY A 658 -51.98 -7.16 -18.11
C GLY A 658 -53.02 -7.82 -17.22
N GLY A 659 -53.91 -7.03 -16.62
CA GLY A 659 -54.92 -7.53 -15.67
C GLY A 659 -54.45 -7.49 -14.22
N ASP A 660 -54.65 -8.57 -13.47
CA ASP A 660 -54.21 -8.71 -12.07
C ASP A 660 -52.72 -9.09 -12.03
N VAL A 661 -51.85 -8.09 -11.80
CA VAL A 661 -50.39 -8.25 -11.76
C VAL A 661 -49.91 -8.05 -10.32
N GLN A 662 -49.38 -9.11 -9.74
CA GLN A 662 -48.78 -9.12 -8.41
C GLN A 662 -47.29 -8.84 -8.53
N LEU A 663 -46.80 -7.92 -7.70
CA LEU A 663 -45.37 -7.60 -7.59
C LEU A 663 -44.83 -8.24 -6.32
N ALA A 664 -43.69 -8.92 -6.41
CA ALA A 664 -43.14 -9.61 -5.26
C ALA A 664 -41.63 -9.72 -5.29
N TYR A 665 -41.05 -9.89 -4.11
CA TYR A 665 -39.70 -10.41 -3.97
C TYR A 665 -39.74 -11.91 -3.69
N LEU A 666 -38.79 -12.62 -4.28
CA LEU A 666 -38.52 -14.00 -3.98
C LEU A 666 -37.17 -14.07 -3.26
N VAL A 667 -37.23 -14.31 -1.97
CA VAL A 667 -36.09 -14.10 -1.09
C VAL A 667 -35.34 -15.41 -0.85
N LEU A 668 -34.02 -15.40 -1.05
CA LEU A 668 -33.11 -16.51 -0.78
C LEU A 668 -32.04 -16.07 0.25
N PRO A 669 -32.42 -15.87 1.53
CA PRO A 669 -31.52 -15.31 2.53
C PRO A 669 -30.50 -16.36 3.03
N ARG A 670 -29.60 -15.94 3.93
CA ARG A 670 -28.62 -16.84 4.55
C ARG A 670 -29.28 -17.91 5.42
N ASP A 671 -30.36 -17.57 6.13
CA ASP A 671 -31.17 -18.55 6.84
C ASP A 671 -32.09 -19.26 5.83
N THR A 672 -31.77 -20.52 5.53
CA THR A 672 -32.49 -21.32 4.55
C THR A 672 -33.95 -21.59 4.92
N ASN A 673 -34.37 -21.35 6.17
CA ASN A 673 -35.77 -21.54 6.57
C ASN A 673 -36.68 -20.39 6.12
N ASP A 674 -36.12 -19.24 5.75
CA ASP A 674 -36.86 -18.01 5.42
C ASP A 674 -37.08 -17.82 3.91
N VAL A 675 -36.85 -18.86 3.10
CA VAL A 675 -37.10 -18.81 1.66
C VAL A 675 -38.61 -18.74 1.39
N THR A 676 -39.07 -17.59 0.90
CA THR A 676 -40.51 -17.33 0.69
C THR A 676 -40.73 -16.20 -0.31
N GLU A 677 -41.92 -16.16 -0.89
CA GLU A 677 -42.43 -15.00 -1.59
C GLU A 677 -42.83 -13.89 -0.61
N LYS A 678 -42.49 -12.65 -0.91
CA LYS A 678 -42.94 -11.45 -0.20
C LYS A 678 -43.68 -10.56 -1.17
N MET A 679 -45.00 -10.65 -1.16
CA MET A 679 -45.89 -9.84 -2.00
C MET A 679 -45.82 -8.36 -1.59
N ALA A 680 -45.87 -7.48 -2.58
CA ALA A 680 -46.07 -6.04 -2.37
C ALA A 680 -47.56 -5.77 -2.19
N GLU A 681 -47.92 -5.12 -1.07
CA GLU A 681 -49.30 -4.76 -0.73
C GLU A 681 -49.61 -3.29 -1.11
N TRP A 682 -49.03 -2.80 -2.20
CA TRP A 682 -49.21 -1.42 -2.64
C TRP A 682 -50.55 -1.21 -3.34
N THR A 683 -51.20 -0.10 -3.01
CA THR A 683 -52.43 0.35 -3.66
C THR A 683 -52.15 0.99 -5.02
N SER A 684 -53.17 1.04 -5.88
CA SER A 684 -53.06 1.74 -7.17
C SER A 684 -52.69 3.23 -7.02
N GLU A 685 -53.11 3.87 -5.93
CA GLU A 685 -52.77 5.26 -5.60
C GLU A 685 -51.29 5.39 -5.27
N GLU A 686 -50.74 4.55 -4.40
CA GLU A 686 -49.31 4.56 -4.06
C GLU A 686 -48.42 4.27 -5.28
N LEU A 687 -48.85 3.38 -6.16
CA LEU A 687 -48.13 3.14 -7.41
C LEU A 687 -48.16 4.36 -8.35
N LEU A 688 -49.26 5.14 -8.37
CA LEU A 688 -49.29 6.40 -9.13
C LEU A 688 -48.36 7.45 -8.51
N GLU A 689 -48.28 7.52 -7.17
CA GLU A 689 -47.29 8.38 -6.48
C GLU A 689 -45.85 8.01 -6.87
N ALA A 690 -45.56 6.71 -7.05
CA ALA A 690 -44.24 6.26 -7.52
C ALA A 690 -43.93 6.78 -8.94
N ASP A 691 -44.90 6.73 -9.87
CA ASP A 691 -44.74 7.25 -11.22
C ASP A 691 -44.51 8.78 -11.23
N GLU A 692 -45.22 9.51 -10.37
CA GLU A 692 -45.04 10.95 -10.19
C GLU A 692 -43.64 11.29 -9.67
N ALA A 693 -43.16 10.55 -8.67
CA ALA A 693 -41.81 10.72 -8.12
C ALA A 693 -40.73 10.44 -9.16
N VAL A 694 -40.86 9.38 -9.97
CA VAL A 694 -39.95 9.08 -11.09
C VAL A 694 -39.96 10.21 -12.11
N SER A 695 -41.13 10.74 -12.46
CA SER A 695 -41.26 11.88 -13.38
C SER A 695 -40.49 13.11 -12.89
N ALA A 696 -40.57 13.40 -11.58
CA ALA A 696 -39.83 14.49 -10.96
C ALA A 696 -38.31 14.27 -10.98
N ILE A 697 -37.84 13.04 -10.76
CA ILE A 697 -36.41 12.69 -10.84
C ILE A 697 -35.90 12.85 -12.28
N VAL A 698 -36.63 12.34 -13.27
CA VAL A 698 -36.27 12.49 -14.69
C VAL A 698 -36.15 13.96 -15.06
N GLN A 699 -37.08 14.81 -14.61
CA GLN A 699 -37.02 16.25 -14.84
C GLN A 699 -35.72 16.86 -14.31
N LYS A 700 -35.36 16.56 -13.05
CA LYS A 700 -34.10 17.07 -12.46
C LYS A 700 -32.85 16.57 -13.19
N ILE A 701 -32.83 15.31 -13.60
CA ILE A 701 -31.72 14.74 -14.38
C ILE A 701 -31.61 15.44 -15.75
N GLN A 702 -32.74 15.73 -16.40
CA GLN A 702 -32.76 16.45 -17.67
C GLN A 702 -32.36 17.92 -17.53
N ASP A 703 -32.68 18.53 -16.38
CA ASP A 703 -32.22 19.87 -15.98
C ASP A 703 -30.75 19.88 -15.51
N GLN A 704 -30.14 18.69 -15.44
CA GLN A 704 -28.73 18.44 -15.09
C GLN A 704 -28.37 18.87 -13.67
N GLU A 705 -29.32 18.66 -12.74
CA GLU A 705 -29.16 18.90 -11.31
C GLU A 705 -28.38 17.75 -10.64
N PHE A 706 -27.05 17.74 -10.79
CA PHE A 706 -26.20 16.68 -10.24
C PHE A 706 -25.36 17.10 -9.03
N TRP A 707 -25.43 18.36 -8.61
CA TRP A 707 -24.60 18.88 -7.53
C TRP A 707 -25.44 19.23 -6.30
N GLU A 708 -25.04 18.67 -5.17
CA GLU A 708 -25.55 19.00 -3.85
C GLU A 708 -24.40 18.92 -2.83
N GLU A 709 -24.63 19.38 -1.60
CA GLU A 709 -23.66 19.22 -0.51
C GLU A 709 -23.43 17.71 -0.25
N LEU A 710 -22.22 17.22 -0.54
CA LEU A 710 -21.93 15.78 -0.38
C LEU A 710 -21.98 15.40 1.10
N THR A 711 -22.92 14.52 1.43
CA THR A 711 -23.07 13.87 2.73
C THR A 711 -22.30 12.54 2.76
N ASP A 712 -22.24 11.91 3.93
CA ASP A 712 -21.70 10.56 4.07
C ASP A 712 -22.54 9.58 3.24
N PRO A 713 -21.94 8.83 2.30
CA PRO A 713 -22.69 7.86 1.53
C PRO A 713 -23.13 6.68 2.42
N PRO A 714 -24.17 5.94 2.03
CA PRO A 714 -24.41 4.63 2.63
C PRO A 714 -23.22 3.68 2.36
N GLU A 715 -22.99 2.71 3.26
CA GLU A 715 -21.84 1.79 3.24
C GLU A 715 -21.62 1.05 1.91
N TRP A 716 -22.67 0.89 1.10
CA TRP A 716 -22.62 0.19 -0.19
C TRP A 716 -22.27 1.11 -1.39
N LEU A 717 -22.00 2.40 -1.17
CA LEU A 717 -21.71 3.38 -2.22
C LEU A 717 -20.40 4.15 -1.94
N THR A 718 -19.34 3.43 -1.60
CA THR A 718 -18.01 3.97 -1.25
C THR A 718 -17.04 4.09 -2.43
N GLU A 719 -17.37 3.49 -3.57
CA GLU A 719 -16.56 3.43 -4.82
C GLU A 719 -16.06 4.82 -5.33
N TYR A 720 -16.65 5.93 -4.90
CA TYR A 720 -16.26 7.30 -5.30
C TYR A 720 -15.74 8.18 -4.16
N ASP A 721 -15.46 7.61 -2.98
CA ASP A 721 -15.10 8.37 -1.77
C ASP A 721 -13.84 9.21 -1.94
N ALA A 722 -12.84 8.68 -2.65
CA ALA A 722 -11.61 9.39 -2.97
C ALA A 722 -11.87 10.64 -3.84
N ILE A 723 -12.73 10.53 -4.86
CA ILE A 723 -13.14 11.65 -5.73
C ILE A 723 -13.92 12.69 -4.93
N CYS A 724 -14.79 12.22 -4.04
CA CYS A 724 -15.63 13.06 -3.18
C CYS A 724 -14.85 13.68 -2.00
N GLN A 725 -13.57 13.31 -1.82
CA GLN A 725 -12.71 13.73 -0.71
C GLN A 725 -13.32 13.46 0.67
N GLN A 726 -13.96 12.29 0.82
CA GLN A 726 -14.53 11.88 2.11
C GLN A 726 -13.41 11.68 3.14
N GLY A 727 -13.60 12.18 4.37
CA GLY A 727 -12.61 12.08 5.45
C GLY A 727 -11.42 13.04 5.38
N ILE A 728 -11.32 13.91 4.36
CA ILE A 728 -10.22 14.89 4.23
C ILE A 728 -10.54 16.16 5.05
N PHE A 729 -9.66 16.50 6.00
CA PHE A 729 -9.77 17.72 6.80
C PHE A 729 -9.57 18.98 5.94
N GLY A 730 -10.48 19.96 6.07
CA GLY A 730 -10.36 21.24 5.37
C GLY A 730 -10.86 21.24 3.92
N ARG A 731 -11.69 20.26 3.54
CA ARG A 731 -12.39 20.20 2.24
C ARG A 731 -12.94 21.57 1.86
N GLU A 732 -12.45 22.13 0.74
CA GLU A 732 -13.11 23.28 0.12
C GLU A 732 -14.44 22.79 -0.46
N VAL A 733 -15.51 22.91 0.33
CA VAL A 733 -16.87 22.78 -0.17
C VAL A 733 -17.11 23.99 -1.04
N ILE A 734 -16.91 23.82 -2.36
CA ILE A 734 -17.35 24.83 -3.33
C ILE A 734 -18.87 24.73 -3.36
N VAL A 735 -19.51 25.63 -2.59
CA VAL A 735 -20.96 25.86 -2.63
C VAL A 735 -21.33 26.61 -3.89
#